data_AF-A0A7W0CJB0-F1
#
_entry.id   AF-A0A7W0CJB0-F1
#
_cell.length_a   1.000
_cell.length_b   1.000
_cell.length_c   1.000
_cell.angle_alpha   90.00
_cell.angle_beta   90.00
_cell.angle_gamma   90.00
#
_symmetry.space_group_name_H-M   'P 1'
#
loop_
_entity.id
_entity.type
_entity.pdbx_description
1 polymer ?
#
loop_
_entity_poly.entity_id
_entity_poly.type
_entity_poly.pdbx_seq_one_letter_code
_entity_poly.pdbx_strand_id
1 'polypeptide(L)'
;MQEKTPVPVTRIRTLDASAEVLALSGDYDAAVAKLDAARSTAVICPIDRALRAANAVERLEDRIRALGSVARALSRAGRHTRPILDPYIEADLSSSGLRALAEALIMAGDLDAAASVAGRDPDPSWGWDAFAHSLIRAGHLDHAQATARLLIPNRPRRNLALLLVAQELAGSQRADEARKIVEHITDPAHRSRALRHAARTAEQLDRAQVATWGITNSSTRDTELLALATAWIELGHPDRAAAAVESIASSAGRVRAAITLARLGHPAALEALPPAAAPIDPDLPAALAQAGRPDEALALANTIPSAYHRQQALIRVARAMDDGTRAPADGTRVLDDLVTAALSADGEDDIRHLYALTELALAARPDQAAALLERAESLIPTLYEEEERLEAWRLLVQALARAGLLDRADAVAARRWPSPWPDLVRTLCDLGAYDQAQDRARSIPDPGRRSWALHRIAAAHAQSGRTAEAESLARTIEEPEPRAKALLAVARARTAEGHLNLALELLDDAEAAALAAPANRDKLLSELTDSLLAVGHLPQLASLDQSIAVGHLPLPASLDQSIAAALDIPDRLEQCRALASLAEAYAGRTETIAQILLHAEAISSAPEVRLPCQARLARAWATTGDTRRATTALDDLLADPSRLPAQSLVDAAHALTTLGDADRALSLAIGARHASEIIATVALHLAKSGDSSRALELARSLPDAEMREWVVAETARELALAGDLQRALSLIRPADSADSR
;
A
#
# COMPACT_ATOMS: atom_id res chain seq x y z
N MET A 1 -8.22 45.15 -14.22
CA MET A 1 -9.22 44.10 -14.50
C MET A 1 -8.48 42.77 -14.50
N GLN A 2 -8.56 41.88 -13.50
CA GLN A 2 -9.58 41.70 -12.43
C GLN A 2 -10.99 41.51 -13.02
N GLU A 3 -11.74 40.44 -12.76
CA GLU A 3 -11.56 39.25 -11.89
C GLU A 3 -12.05 37.96 -12.63
N LYS A 4 -12.19 36.73 -12.08
CA LYS A 4 -12.12 36.17 -10.70
C LYS A 4 -11.75 34.67 -10.70
N THR A 5 -11.66 34.05 -9.53
CA THR A 5 -11.42 32.61 -9.29
C THR A 5 -12.76 31.82 -9.18
N PRO A 6 -12.73 30.46 -9.16
CA PRO A 6 -12.41 29.72 -7.92
C PRO A 6 -11.40 28.57 -8.11
N VAL A 7 -10.93 28.04 -6.96
CA VAL A 7 -10.05 26.86 -6.84
C VAL A 7 -10.82 25.73 -6.17
N PRO A 8 -10.52 24.45 -6.49
CA PRO A 8 -10.47 23.46 -5.41
C PRO A 8 -9.33 22.42 -5.54
N VAL A 9 -8.90 21.71 -4.49
CA VAL A 9 -8.57 22.06 -3.08
C VAL A 9 -7.57 20.98 -2.64
N THR A 10 -6.38 21.32 -2.10
CA THR A 10 -5.64 20.55 -1.06
C THR A 10 -4.24 21.13 -0.77
N ARG A 11 -3.45 21.49 -1.79
CA ARG A 11 -1.99 21.68 -1.68
C ARG A 11 -1.44 23.01 -1.13
N ILE A 12 -2.29 23.95 -0.68
CA ILE A 12 -1.87 25.34 -0.37
C ILE A 12 -1.66 25.62 1.14
N ARG A 13 -2.18 24.80 2.06
CA ARG A 13 -2.47 25.26 3.44
C ARG A 13 -1.38 25.15 4.52
N THR A 14 -0.15 24.75 4.21
CA THR A 14 0.84 24.37 5.26
C THR A 14 2.16 25.15 5.30
N LEU A 15 2.48 25.99 4.31
CA LEU A 15 3.77 26.71 4.27
C LEU A 15 3.71 28.16 4.76
N ASP A 16 2.64 28.90 4.48
CA ASP A 16 2.51 30.31 4.89
C ASP A 16 2.61 30.50 6.41
N ALA A 17 1.98 29.59 7.18
CA ALA A 17 1.85 29.70 8.64
C ALA A 17 3.19 29.79 9.40
N SER A 18 4.26 29.18 8.89
CA SER A 18 5.59 29.26 9.52
C SER A 18 6.38 30.50 9.09
N ALA A 19 6.10 31.03 7.89
CA ALA A 19 6.73 32.25 7.38
C ALA A 19 6.09 33.50 8.01
N GLU A 20 4.76 33.55 8.13
CA GLU A 20 4.04 34.63 8.81
C GLU A 20 4.50 34.80 10.27
N VAL A 21 4.61 33.69 11.02
CA VAL A 21 5.01 33.73 12.44
C VAL A 21 6.40 34.33 12.65
N LEU A 22 7.34 34.11 11.73
CA LEU A 22 8.68 34.71 11.80
C LEU A 22 8.71 36.13 11.23
N ALA A 23 8.00 36.43 10.14
CA ALA A 23 7.89 37.79 9.61
C ALA A 23 7.21 38.75 10.60
N LEU A 24 6.22 38.28 11.36
CA LEU A 24 5.57 39.02 12.45
C LEU A 24 6.52 39.32 13.64
N SER A 25 7.65 38.62 13.77
CA SER A 25 8.66 38.89 14.81
C SER A 25 9.64 40.01 14.46
N GLY A 26 9.60 40.52 13.21
CA GLY A 26 10.35 41.69 12.77
C GLY A 26 11.83 41.47 12.45
N ASP A 27 12.43 40.36 12.88
CA ASP A 27 13.85 40.06 12.66
C ASP A 27 14.10 39.42 11.28
N TYR A 28 14.00 40.27 10.26
CA TYR A 28 14.17 39.89 8.84
C TYR A 28 15.58 39.35 8.56
N ASP A 29 16.60 39.90 9.23
CA ASP A 29 17.99 39.46 9.08
C ASP A 29 18.24 38.11 9.77
N ALA A 30 17.57 37.79 10.89
CA ALA A 30 17.59 36.43 11.45
C ALA A 30 16.84 35.42 10.57
N ALA A 31 15.80 35.83 9.85
CA ALA A 31 15.14 34.98 8.85
C ALA A 31 16.07 34.70 7.65
N VAL A 32 16.79 35.72 7.16
CA VAL A 32 17.83 35.57 6.12
C VAL A 32 19.00 34.72 6.63
N ALA A 33 19.48 34.94 7.86
CA ALA A 33 20.57 34.15 8.45
C ALA A 33 20.18 32.68 8.68
N LYS A 34 18.89 32.37 8.93
CA LYS A 34 18.39 30.98 8.94
C LYS A 34 18.26 30.39 7.54
N LEU A 35 17.87 31.18 6.54
CA LEU A 35 17.92 30.78 5.13
C LEU A 35 19.36 30.50 4.68
N ASP A 36 20.35 31.26 5.17
CA ASP A 36 21.77 31.04 4.89
C ASP A 36 22.33 29.83 5.67
N ALA A 37 21.99 29.65 6.94
CA ALA A 37 22.41 28.49 7.73
C ALA A 37 21.84 27.18 7.17
N ALA A 38 20.62 27.19 6.62
CA ALA A 38 20.02 26.03 5.97
C ALA A 38 20.76 25.57 4.69
N ARG A 39 21.70 26.36 4.14
CA ARG A 39 22.49 26.00 2.94
C ARG A 39 23.65 25.02 3.23
N SER A 40 23.98 24.74 4.50
CA SER A 40 25.30 24.18 4.85
C SER A 40 25.37 22.67 5.13
N THR A 41 24.30 21.89 5.00
CA THR A 41 24.32 20.43 5.27
C THR A 41 23.56 19.64 4.21
N ALA A 42 24.29 18.96 3.31
CA ALA A 42 23.73 18.18 2.21
C ALA A 42 23.53 16.70 2.55
N VAL A 43 22.52 16.07 1.93
CA VAL A 43 22.44 14.61 1.76
C VAL A 43 21.90 14.26 0.36
N ILE A 44 22.47 13.20 -0.20
CA ILE A 44 22.25 12.60 -1.52
C ILE A 44 22.38 11.09 -1.24
N CYS A 45 21.51 10.15 -1.62
CA CYS A 45 20.39 10.12 -2.57
C CYS A 45 19.32 9.12 -2.00
N PRO A 46 18.78 8.06 -2.66
CA PRO A 46 18.50 7.81 -4.08
C PRO A 46 17.11 7.21 -4.42
N ILE A 47 16.61 7.57 -5.60
CA ILE A 47 15.58 6.77 -6.31
C ILE A 47 16.11 5.36 -6.61
N ASP A 48 17.41 5.23 -6.87
CA ASP A 48 18.11 4.00 -7.21
C ASP A 48 18.06 2.94 -6.10
N ARG A 49 18.05 3.32 -4.81
CA ARG A 49 17.82 2.35 -3.71
C ARG A 49 16.39 1.83 -3.74
N ALA A 50 15.39 2.68 -4.00
CA ALA A 50 14.00 2.24 -4.12
C ALA A 50 13.82 1.31 -5.34
N LEU A 51 14.50 1.61 -6.46
CA LEU A 51 14.55 0.72 -7.63
C LEU A 51 15.26 -0.62 -7.32
N ARG A 52 16.40 -0.61 -6.62
CA ARG A 52 17.08 -1.85 -6.22
C ARG A 52 16.23 -2.70 -5.27
N ALA A 53 15.64 -2.08 -4.24
CA ALA A 53 14.77 -2.77 -3.29
C ALA A 53 13.55 -3.38 -4.00
N ALA A 54 12.90 -2.63 -4.90
CA ALA A 54 11.78 -3.14 -5.69
C ALA A 54 12.21 -4.29 -6.61
N ASN A 55 13.29 -4.13 -7.37
CA ASN A 55 13.83 -5.16 -8.26
C ASN A 55 14.31 -6.42 -7.53
N ALA A 56 14.68 -6.31 -6.24
CA ALA A 56 15.08 -7.42 -5.39
C ALA A 56 13.90 -8.16 -4.72
N VAL A 57 12.64 -7.74 -4.96
CA VAL A 57 11.45 -8.54 -4.64
C VAL A 57 11.33 -9.69 -5.65
N GLU A 58 11.47 -10.93 -5.20
CA GLU A 58 11.46 -12.15 -6.03
C GLU A 58 10.07 -12.36 -6.69
N ARG A 59 8.97 -12.23 -5.93
CA ARG A 59 7.59 -12.27 -6.46
C ARG A 59 7.31 -11.08 -7.38
N LEU A 60 7.28 -11.38 -8.66
CA LEU A 60 7.35 -10.42 -9.75
C LEU A 60 6.09 -9.54 -9.90
N GLU A 61 4.93 -9.94 -9.34
CA GLU A 61 3.75 -9.07 -9.18
C GLU A 61 3.89 -7.99 -8.10
N ASP A 62 4.64 -8.30 -7.05
CA ASP A 62 4.86 -7.39 -5.92
C ASP A 62 6.04 -6.46 -6.23
N ARG A 63 7.04 -6.95 -6.99
CA ARG A 63 8.02 -6.11 -7.73
C ARG A 63 7.32 -5.05 -8.57
N ILE A 64 6.32 -5.45 -9.34
CA ILE A 64 5.44 -4.55 -10.12
C ILE A 64 4.73 -3.51 -9.27
N ARG A 65 4.12 -3.93 -8.15
CA ARG A 65 3.38 -2.99 -7.29
C ARG A 65 4.33 -1.99 -6.62
N ALA A 66 5.52 -2.44 -6.23
CA ALA A 66 6.59 -1.63 -5.67
C ALA A 66 7.14 -0.62 -6.70
N LEU A 67 7.53 -1.07 -7.90
CA LEU A 67 7.93 -0.19 -9.00
C LEU A 67 6.80 0.78 -9.40
N GLY A 68 5.54 0.36 -9.27
CA GLY A 68 4.35 1.18 -9.47
C GLY A 68 4.21 2.31 -8.44
N SER A 69 4.65 2.09 -7.20
CA SER A 69 4.85 3.16 -6.22
C SER A 69 5.98 4.11 -6.65
N VAL A 70 7.14 3.60 -7.10
CA VAL A 70 8.29 4.45 -7.52
C VAL A 70 7.90 5.37 -8.68
N ALA A 71 7.27 4.82 -9.73
CA ALA A 71 6.86 5.57 -10.90
C ALA A 71 5.72 6.57 -10.63
N ARG A 72 4.71 6.19 -9.86
CA ARG A 72 3.68 7.14 -9.36
C ARG A 72 4.30 8.33 -8.66
N ALA A 73 5.35 8.09 -7.87
CA ALA A 73 6.05 9.14 -7.13
C ALA A 73 6.86 10.06 -8.07
N LEU A 74 7.58 9.51 -9.06
CA LEU A 74 8.27 10.31 -10.09
C LEU A 74 7.31 11.15 -10.96
N SER A 75 6.10 10.65 -11.24
CA SER A 75 5.13 11.31 -12.13
C SER A 75 4.58 12.58 -11.50
N ARG A 76 4.31 12.49 -10.19
CA ARG A 76 3.94 13.63 -9.34
C ARG A 76 5.04 14.69 -9.20
N ALA A 77 6.28 14.39 -9.63
CA ALA A 77 7.42 15.29 -9.72
C ALA A 77 7.79 15.65 -11.18
N GLY A 78 6.91 15.39 -12.16
CA GLY A 78 7.07 15.82 -13.55
C GLY A 78 8.17 15.12 -14.35
N ARG A 79 8.73 14.02 -13.83
CA ARG A 79 9.71 13.20 -14.57
C ARG A 79 8.99 12.15 -15.43
N HIS A 80 9.65 11.63 -16.46
CA HIS A 80 9.06 10.57 -17.30
C HIS A 80 9.08 9.23 -16.55
N THR A 81 7.92 8.57 -16.48
CA THR A 81 7.64 7.47 -15.53
C THR A 81 7.15 6.18 -16.17
N ARG A 82 6.81 6.28 -17.45
CA ARG A 82 7.02 5.21 -18.42
C ARG A 82 8.40 4.55 -18.15
N PRO A 83 9.55 5.28 -18.15
CA PRO A 83 10.89 4.83 -17.69
C PRO A 83 11.12 4.29 -16.24
N ILE A 84 10.19 3.51 -15.66
CA ILE A 84 10.41 2.66 -14.47
C ILE A 84 9.66 1.35 -14.59
N LEU A 85 8.38 1.47 -14.92
CA LEU A 85 7.46 0.36 -15.18
C LEU A 85 7.71 -0.22 -16.57
N ASP A 86 8.94 -0.01 -17.05
CA ASP A 86 9.20 0.44 -18.40
C ASP A 86 9.03 -0.74 -19.32
N PRO A 87 9.86 -1.74 -19.21
CA PRO A 87 9.30 -3.57 -20.14
C PRO A 87 7.93 -4.04 -19.60
N TYR A 88 7.39 -3.54 -18.47
CA TYR A 88 6.08 -3.99 -17.92
C TYR A 88 4.86 -3.47 -18.72
N ILE A 89 5.04 -3.40 -20.03
CA ILE A 89 4.14 -2.82 -20.99
C ILE A 89 3.57 -3.81 -22.00
N GLU A 90 4.28 -4.80 -22.55
CA GLU A 90 3.68 -5.64 -23.63
C GLU A 90 3.63 -7.18 -23.47
N ALA A 91 4.18 -7.75 -22.40
CA ALA A 91 4.29 -9.19 -22.16
C ALA A 91 3.24 -9.85 -21.22
N ASP A 92 3.59 -10.16 -19.96
CA ASP A 92 3.08 -11.39 -19.36
C ASP A 92 2.85 -11.33 -17.82
N LEU A 93 1.61 -11.27 -17.26
CA LEU A 93 1.08 -11.60 -15.89
C LEU A 93 -0.35 -12.28 -15.98
N SER A 94 -0.95 -13.11 -15.12
CA SER A 94 -2.36 -13.59 -15.35
C SER A 94 -3.42 -12.47 -15.45
N SER A 95 -4.71 -12.77 -15.69
CA SER A 95 -5.78 -11.76 -15.61
C SER A 95 -5.86 -11.03 -14.26
N SER A 96 -5.49 -11.66 -13.14
CA SER A 96 -5.40 -10.91 -11.86
C SER A 96 -4.23 -9.91 -11.90
N GLY A 97 -3.23 -10.24 -12.71
CA GLY A 97 -2.21 -9.36 -13.28
C GLY A 97 -2.79 -8.26 -14.14
N LEU A 98 -3.64 -8.52 -15.17
CA LEU A 98 -4.23 -7.54 -16.15
C LEU A 98 -4.87 -6.29 -15.54
N ARG A 99 -4.97 -6.21 -14.21
CA ARG A 99 -5.38 -5.07 -13.39
C ARG A 99 -4.23 -4.38 -12.62
N ALA A 100 -3.27 -5.12 -12.08
CA ALA A 100 -2.30 -4.69 -11.04
C ALA A 100 -1.42 -3.47 -11.39
N LEU A 101 -1.29 -3.24 -12.68
CA LEU A 101 -0.35 -2.32 -13.30
C LEU A 101 -1.09 -1.46 -14.34
N ALA A 102 -2.27 -1.87 -14.83
CA ALA A 102 -3.33 -0.92 -15.23
C ALA A 102 -3.52 0.17 -14.15
N GLU A 103 -3.67 -0.29 -12.91
CA GLU A 103 -3.67 0.51 -11.68
C GLU A 103 -2.40 1.38 -11.54
N ALA A 104 -1.22 0.85 -11.85
CA ALA A 104 0.03 1.62 -11.76
C ALA A 104 0.17 2.66 -12.87
N LEU A 105 -0.35 2.44 -14.08
CA LEU A 105 -0.25 3.39 -15.19
C LEU A 105 -1.21 4.55 -15.05
N ILE A 106 -2.46 4.24 -14.69
CA ILE A 106 -3.45 5.26 -14.35
C ILE A 106 -2.92 6.15 -13.21
N MET A 107 -2.08 5.60 -12.33
CA MET A 107 -1.38 6.34 -11.27
C MET A 107 -0.02 6.95 -11.71
N ALA A 108 0.48 6.66 -12.90
CA ALA A 108 1.67 7.25 -13.51
C ALA A 108 1.34 8.28 -14.62
N GLY A 109 0.11 8.31 -15.14
CA GLY A 109 -0.47 9.39 -15.93
C GLY A 109 -0.87 9.07 -17.38
N ASP A 110 -0.59 7.86 -17.90
CA ASP A 110 -1.02 7.46 -19.25
C ASP A 110 -2.32 6.66 -19.17
N LEU A 111 -3.32 7.10 -19.94
CA LEU A 111 -4.70 6.60 -19.85
C LEU A 111 -5.11 5.84 -21.11
N ASP A 112 -4.66 6.29 -22.28
CA ASP A 112 -4.86 5.60 -23.55
C ASP A 112 -4.17 4.25 -23.53
N ALA A 113 -2.94 4.24 -23.00
CA ALA A 113 -2.14 3.04 -22.85
C ALA A 113 -2.65 2.14 -21.70
N ALA A 114 -3.41 2.66 -20.74
CA ALA A 114 -4.13 1.81 -19.79
C ALA A 114 -5.48 1.30 -20.36
N ALA A 115 -6.14 2.08 -21.21
CA ALA A 115 -7.38 1.67 -21.88
C ALA A 115 -7.13 0.57 -22.93
N SER A 116 -5.99 0.64 -23.64
CA SER A 116 -5.54 -0.36 -24.61
C SER A 116 -5.70 -1.79 -24.10
N VAL A 117 -5.46 -2.01 -22.79
CA VAL A 117 -5.26 -3.37 -22.27
C VAL A 117 -6.17 -3.78 -21.14
N ALA A 118 -6.93 -2.84 -20.56
CA ALA A 118 -8.20 -3.24 -19.97
C ALA A 118 -9.08 -3.93 -21.02
N GLY A 119 -8.86 -3.60 -22.31
CA GLY A 119 -9.41 -4.30 -23.47
C GLY A 119 -8.78 -5.65 -23.86
N ARG A 120 -7.69 -6.11 -23.23
CA ARG A 120 -7.14 -7.47 -23.47
C ARG A 120 -7.37 -8.45 -22.32
N ASP A 121 -8.11 -8.08 -21.28
CA ASP A 121 -8.57 -9.07 -20.29
C ASP A 121 -9.51 -10.08 -20.95
N PRO A 122 -9.15 -11.38 -21.05
CA PRO A 122 -10.00 -12.38 -21.68
C PRO A 122 -11.29 -12.66 -20.89
N ASP A 123 -11.38 -12.27 -19.61
CA ASP A 123 -12.67 -12.00 -18.97
C ASP A 123 -12.88 -10.48 -18.80
N PRO A 124 -13.26 -9.76 -19.88
CA PRO A 124 -13.43 -8.31 -19.85
C PRO A 124 -14.60 -7.88 -18.95
N SER A 125 -15.36 -8.83 -18.38
CA SER A 125 -16.37 -8.51 -17.38
C SER A 125 -15.74 -8.03 -16.07
N TRP A 126 -14.50 -8.40 -15.73
CA TRP A 126 -13.84 -8.01 -14.47
C TRP A 126 -12.80 -6.90 -14.69
N GLY A 127 -11.97 -7.01 -15.74
CA GLY A 127 -10.97 -6.00 -16.10
C GLY A 127 -11.52 -4.59 -16.27
N TRP A 128 -12.57 -4.39 -17.08
CA TRP A 128 -13.13 -3.05 -17.32
C TRP A 128 -13.80 -2.41 -16.09
N ASP A 129 -14.27 -3.21 -15.13
CA ASP A 129 -14.85 -2.71 -13.88
C ASP A 129 -13.74 -2.18 -12.96
N ALA A 130 -12.68 -2.99 -12.74
CA ALA A 130 -11.49 -2.58 -12.00
C ALA A 130 -10.76 -1.39 -12.67
N PHE A 131 -10.79 -1.33 -14.01
CA PHE A 131 -10.25 -0.21 -14.79
C PHE A 131 -11.04 1.09 -14.55
N ALA A 132 -12.37 1.04 -14.61
CA ALA A 132 -13.21 2.21 -14.32
C ALA A 132 -13.03 2.70 -12.86
N HIS A 133 -12.93 1.78 -11.89
CA HIS A 133 -12.57 2.08 -10.50
C HIS A 133 -11.18 2.76 -10.39
N SER A 134 -10.22 2.35 -11.21
CA SER A 134 -8.86 2.91 -11.19
C SER A 134 -8.80 4.30 -11.82
N LEU A 135 -9.47 4.52 -12.95
CA LEU A 135 -9.63 5.84 -13.57
C LEU A 135 -10.30 6.84 -12.62
N ILE A 136 -11.30 6.39 -11.85
CA ILE A 136 -11.90 7.15 -10.74
C ILE A 136 -10.84 7.58 -9.73
N ARG A 137 -9.99 6.65 -9.25
CA ARG A 137 -8.98 6.92 -8.21
C ARG A 137 -7.86 7.87 -8.66
N ALA A 138 -7.67 8.06 -9.97
CA ALA A 138 -6.79 9.09 -10.53
C ALA A 138 -7.51 10.38 -10.94
N GLY A 139 -8.86 10.44 -10.82
CA GLY A 139 -9.66 11.62 -11.12
C GLY A 139 -10.11 11.75 -12.59
N HIS A 140 -9.91 10.74 -13.43
CA HIS A 140 -10.22 10.77 -14.87
C HIS A 140 -11.68 10.35 -15.15
N LEU A 141 -12.61 11.06 -14.51
CA LEU A 141 -14.03 10.73 -14.45
C LEU A 141 -14.72 10.62 -15.82
N ASP A 142 -14.29 11.41 -16.81
CA ASP A 142 -14.87 11.40 -18.16
C ASP A 142 -14.54 10.11 -18.92
N HIS A 143 -13.31 9.59 -18.76
CA HIS A 143 -12.88 8.31 -19.32
C HIS A 143 -13.50 7.13 -18.55
N ALA A 144 -13.65 7.25 -17.23
CA ALA A 144 -14.39 6.28 -16.42
C ALA A 144 -15.87 6.20 -16.84
N GLN A 145 -16.51 7.34 -17.13
CA GLN A 145 -17.87 7.39 -17.70
C GLN A 145 -17.95 6.68 -19.05
N ALA A 146 -17.00 6.95 -19.96
CA ALA A 146 -16.98 6.34 -21.29
C ALA A 146 -16.83 4.81 -21.20
N THR A 147 -15.86 4.34 -20.41
CA THR A 147 -15.65 2.92 -20.10
C THR A 147 -16.93 2.28 -19.57
N ALA A 148 -17.50 2.85 -18.51
CA ALA A 148 -18.69 2.29 -17.86
C ALA A 148 -19.89 2.21 -18.81
N ARG A 149 -20.12 3.25 -19.64
CA ARG A 149 -21.25 3.25 -20.59
C ARG A 149 -21.06 2.28 -21.75
N LEU A 150 -19.86 2.20 -22.32
CA LEU A 150 -19.61 1.60 -23.64
C LEU A 150 -18.93 0.22 -23.57
N LEU A 151 -18.04 0.01 -22.59
CA LEU A 151 -17.10 -1.13 -22.58
C LEU A 151 -17.45 -2.21 -21.55
N ILE A 152 -18.38 -1.94 -20.61
CA ILE A 152 -18.89 -2.94 -19.67
C ILE A 152 -20.22 -3.54 -20.20
N PRO A 153 -20.23 -4.76 -20.80
CA PRO A 153 -21.44 -5.37 -21.34
C PRO A 153 -22.35 -5.97 -20.24
N ASN A 154 -21.76 -6.36 -19.10
CA ASN A 154 -22.46 -6.95 -17.97
C ASN A 154 -23.33 -5.89 -17.28
N ARG A 155 -24.66 -5.98 -17.41
CA ARG A 155 -25.60 -4.96 -16.90
C ARG A 155 -25.41 -4.66 -15.40
N PRO A 156 -25.34 -5.65 -14.48
CA PRO A 156 -24.98 -5.40 -13.07
C PRO A 156 -23.68 -4.61 -12.88
N ARG A 157 -22.56 -5.06 -13.45
CA ARG A 157 -21.24 -4.41 -13.26
C ARG A 157 -21.20 -3.01 -13.89
N ARG A 158 -21.88 -2.81 -15.02
CA ARG A 158 -22.08 -1.47 -15.60
C ARG A 158 -22.83 -0.55 -14.66
N ASN A 159 -23.91 -1.02 -14.03
CA ASN A 159 -24.68 -0.22 -13.09
C ASN A 159 -23.88 0.13 -11.83
N LEU A 160 -22.94 -0.73 -11.42
CA LEU A 160 -21.95 -0.44 -10.37
C LEU A 160 -20.93 0.63 -10.79
N ALA A 161 -20.29 0.47 -11.93
CA ALA A 161 -19.33 1.46 -12.43
C ALA A 161 -19.97 2.84 -12.68
N LEU A 162 -21.18 2.89 -13.28
CA LEU A 162 -21.92 4.14 -13.50
C LEU A 162 -22.36 4.80 -12.18
N LEU A 163 -22.70 4.02 -11.15
CA LEU A 163 -22.95 4.52 -9.80
C LEU A 163 -21.71 5.24 -9.26
N LEU A 164 -20.54 4.58 -9.31
CA LEU A 164 -19.30 5.10 -8.74
C LEU A 164 -18.86 6.39 -9.44
N VAL A 165 -18.91 6.44 -10.79
CA VAL A 165 -18.64 7.67 -11.54
C VAL A 165 -19.61 8.80 -11.16
N ALA A 166 -20.90 8.49 -10.94
CA ALA A 166 -21.88 9.48 -10.52
C ALA A 166 -21.67 9.99 -9.09
N GLN A 167 -21.21 9.14 -8.16
CA GLN A 167 -20.84 9.54 -6.80
C GLN A 167 -19.67 10.54 -6.80
N GLU A 168 -18.63 10.25 -7.57
CA GLU A 168 -17.41 11.06 -7.65
C GLU A 168 -17.64 12.40 -8.37
N LEU A 169 -18.46 12.42 -9.43
CA LEU A 169 -18.89 13.66 -10.08
C LEU A 169 -19.77 14.51 -9.15
N ALA A 170 -20.62 13.90 -8.31
CA ALA A 170 -21.42 14.61 -7.33
C ALA A 170 -20.59 15.22 -6.19
N GLY A 171 -19.49 14.56 -5.80
CA GLY A 171 -18.45 15.12 -4.92
C GLY A 171 -17.68 16.26 -5.58
N SER A 172 -17.28 16.08 -6.84
CA SER A 172 -16.52 17.03 -7.67
C SER A 172 -17.34 18.24 -8.18
N GLN A 173 -18.46 18.58 -7.53
CA GLN A 173 -19.42 19.62 -7.89
C GLN A 173 -20.10 19.51 -9.28
N ARG A 174 -19.76 18.52 -10.11
CA ARG A 174 -20.33 18.22 -11.45
C ARG A 174 -21.69 17.50 -11.34
N ALA A 175 -22.58 18.00 -10.48
CA ALA A 175 -23.83 17.34 -10.10
C ALA A 175 -24.80 17.12 -11.29
N ASP A 176 -24.85 18.04 -12.26
CA ASP A 176 -25.70 17.89 -13.46
C ASP A 176 -25.21 16.82 -14.44
N GLU A 177 -23.92 16.47 -14.39
CA GLU A 177 -23.36 15.39 -15.19
C GLU A 177 -23.56 14.04 -14.50
N ALA A 178 -23.39 14.00 -13.16
CA ALA A 178 -23.81 12.87 -12.34
C ALA A 178 -25.28 12.51 -12.61
N ARG A 179 -26.21 13.48 -12.58
CA ARG A 179 -27.65 13.27 -12.88
C ARG A 179 -27.88 12.60 -14.25
N LYS A 180 -27.22 13.08 -15.30
CA LYS A 180 -27.28 12.48 -16.66
C LYS A 180 -26.76 11.05 -16.72
N ILE A 181 -25.80 10.67 -15.86
CA ILE A 181 -25.33 9.29 -15.73
C ILE A 181 -26.40 8.42 -15.06
N VAL A 182 -27.04 8.90 -13.98
CA VAL A 182 -27.99 8.08 -13.21
C VAL A 182 -29.20 7.64 -14.04
N GLU A 183 -29.59 8.42 -15.05
CA GLU A 183 -30.64 8.03 -16.01
C GLU A 183 -30.30 6.74 -16.78
N HIS A 184 -29.01 6.48 -17.03
CA HIS A 184 -28.51 5.29 -17.72
C HIS A 184 -28.36 4.06 -16.81
N ILE A 185 -28.52 4.23 -15.49
CA ILE A 185 -28.47 3.14 -14.52
C ILE A 185 -29.83 2.43 -14.52
N THR A 186 -29.83 1.16 -14.94
CA THR A 186 -31.06 0.35 -15.09
C THR A 186 -31.40 -0.44 -13.84
N ASP A 187 -30.44 -0.67 -12.95
CA ASP A 187 -30.66 -1.35 -11.68
C ASP A 187 -31.23 -0.38 -10.62
N PRO A 188 -32.39 -0.68 -10.01
CA PRO A 188 -33.04 0.24 -9.09
C PRO A 188 -32.23 0.58 -7.82
N ALA A 189 -31.40 -0.34 -7.31
CA ALA A 189 -30.60 -0.11 -6.11
C ALA A 189 -29.42 0.81 -6.41
N HIS A 190 -28.69 0.52 -7.49
CA HIS A 190 -27.60 1.38 -7.97
C HIS A 190 -28.13 2.78 -8.37
N ARG A 191 -29.32 2.85 -8.97
CA ARG A 191 -29.97 4.11 -9.35
C ARG A 191 -30.41 4.92 -8.12
N SER A 192 -31.04 4.28 -7.13
CA SER A 192 -31.41 4.90 -5.84
C SER A 192 -30.17 5.49 -5.16
N ARG A 193 -29.10 4.70 -5.05
CA ARG A 193 -27.84 5.11 -4.43
C ARG A 193 -27.18 6.27 -5.17
N ALA A 194 -27.13 6.22 -6.51
CA ALA A 194 -26.53 7.28 -7.31
C ALA A 194 -27.35 8.59 -7.27
N LEU A 195 -28.69 8.51 -7.31
CA LEU A 195 -29.55 9.69 -7.13
C LEU A 195 -29.34 10.31 -5.75
N ARG A 196 -29.23 9.49 -4.69
CA ARG A 196 -28.98 9.96 -3.33
C ARG A 196 -27.67 10.75 -3.21
N HIS A 197 -26.57 10.25 -3.77
CA HIS A 197 -25.29 10.98 -3.74
C HIS A 197 -25.28 12.23 -4.65
N ALA A 198 -26.05 12.24 -5.74
CA ALA A 198 -26.20 13.40 -6.63
C ALA A 198 -27.25 14.44 -6.16
N ALA A 199 -27.99 14.14 -5.09
CA ALA A 199 -29.04 15.00 -4.58
C ALA A 199 -28.47 16.22 -3.84
N ARG A 200 -29.04 17.39 -4.15
CA ARG A 200 -28.79 18.66 -3.42
C ARG A 200 -30.10 19.33 -2.97
N THR A 201 -31.25 18.70 -3.21
CA THR A 201 -32.59 19.17 -2.84
C THR A 201 -33.50 18.01 -2.48
N ALA A 202 -34.57 18.29 -1.71
CA ALA A 202 -35.57 17.30 -1.33
C ALA A 202 -36.16 16.54 -2.54
N GLU A 203 -36.55 17.26 -3.59
CA GLU A 203 -37.15 16.68 -4.80
C GLU A 203 -36.20 15.66 -5.50
N GLN A 204 -34.89 15.78 -5.31
CA GLN A 204 -33.90 14.84 -5.85
C GLN A 204 -33.78 13.57 -5.00
N LEU A 205 -34.00 13.65 -3.68
CA LEU A 205 -34.18 12.47 -2.83
C LEU A 205 -35.55 11.80 -3.01
N ASP A 206 -36.61 12.56 -3.30
CA ASP A 206 -37.92 11.97 -3.65
C ASP A 206 -37.80 11.06 -4.89
N ARG A 207 -37.07 11.50 -5.91
CA ARG A 207 -36.74 10.68 -7.09
C ARG A 207 -35.87 9.46 -6.74
N ALA A 208 -34.99 9.56 -5.75
CA ALA A 208 -34.20 8.44 -5.25
C ALA A 208 -35.09 7.40 -4.55
N GLN A 209 -36.02 7.84 -3.69
CA GLN A 209 -36.98 6.99 -2.99
C GLN A 209 -37.92 6.25 -3.96
N VAL A 210 -38.34 6.89 -5.06
CA VAL A 210 -39.08 6.23 -6.15
C VAL A 210 -38.26 5.10 -6.79
N ALA A 211 -36.95 5.28 -6.98
CA ALA A 211 -36.08 4.19 -7.46
C ALA A 211 -35.93 3.06 -6.43
N THR A 212 -35.93 3.37 -5.13
CA THR A 212 -35.87 2.38 -4.04
C THR A 212 -37.03 1.38 -4.09
N TRP A 213 -38.24 1.83 -4.44
CA TRP A 213 -39.41 0.93 -4.59
C TRP A 213 -39.30 -0.03 -5.77
N GLY A 214 -38.43 0.23 -6.75
CA GLY A 214 -38.09 -0.72 -7.82
C GLY A 214 -37.19 -1.88 -7.36
N ILE A 215 -36.54 -1.78 -6.20
CA ILE A 215 -35.64 -2.83 -5.69
C ILE A 215 -36.48 -4.04 -5.27
N THR A 216 -36.27 -5.18 -5.93
CA THR A 216 -37.03 -6.42 -5.70
C THR A 216 -36.65 -7.11 -4.38
N ASN A 217 -35.37 -7.14 -4.03
CA ASN A 217 -34.90 -7.72 -2.77
C ASN A 217 -35.19 -6.79 -1.58
N SER A 218 -35.94 -7.28 -0.60
CA SER A 218 -36.29 -6.55 0.62
C SER A 218 -35.07 -6.13 1.44
N SER A 219 -34.05 -6.99 1.60
CA SER A 219 -32.87 -6.63 2.41
C SER A 219 -32.04 -5.51 1.79
N THR A 220 -31.93 -5.48 0.46
CA THR A 220 -31.29 -4.38 -0.28
C THR A 220 -32.13 -3.10 -0.23
N ARG A 221 -33.46 -3.22 -0.32
CA ARG A 221 -34.38 -2.08 -0.19
C ARG A 221 -34.27 -1.44 1.20
N ASP A 222 -34.28 -2.25 2.25
CA ASP A 222 -34.13 -1.84 3.64
C ASP A 222 -32.80 -1.09 3.87
N THR A 223 -31.69 -1.50 3.24
CA THR A 223 -30.41 -0.79 3.34
C THR A 223 -30.40 0.55 2.59
N GLU A 224 -31.06 0.66 1.43
CA GLU A 224 -31.16 1.95 0.71
C GLU A 224 -32.15 2.91 1.38
N LEU A 225 -33.22 2.41 2.01
CA LEU A 225 -34.14 3.23 2.82
C LEU A 225 -33.44 3.86 4.03
N LEU A 226 -32.58 3.10 4.75
CA LEU A 226 -31.73 3.66 5.81
C LEU A 226 -30.77 4.72 5.26
N ALA A 227 -30.09 4.44 4.15
CA ALA A 227 -29.18 5.42 3.54
C ALA A 227 -29.90 6.69 3.06
N LEU A 228 -31.15 6.58 2.59
CA LEU A 228 -32.00 7.73 2.29
C LEU A 228 -32.42 8.48 3.56
N ALA A 229 -32.73 7.78 4.64
CA ALA A 229 -33.10 8.43 5.91
C ALA A 229 -31.95 9.27 6.50
N THR A 230 -30.69 8.82 6.39
CA THR A 230 -29.54 9.65 6.78
C THR A 230 -29.36 10.86 5.86
N ALA A 231 -29.50 10.68 4.54
CA ALA A 231 -29.44 11.80 3.58
C ALA A 231 -30.59 12.82 3.75
N TRP A 232 -31.77 12.37 4.19
CA TRP A 232 -32.88 13.26 4.57
C TRP A 232 -32.56 14.09 5.82
N ILE A 233 -31.84 13.54 6.80
CA ILE A 233 -31.33 14.29 7.96
C ILE A 233 -30.24 15.30 7.53
N GLU A 234 -29.31 14.90 6.67
CA GLU A 234 -28.26 15.79 6.13
C GLU A 234 -28.84 17.02 5.38
N LEU A 235 -30.04 16.90 4.81
CA LEU A 235 -30.79 17.99 4.19
C LEU A 235 -31.83 18.67 5.12
N GLY A 236 -31.88 18.31 6.40
CA GLY A 236 -32.74 18.96 7.41
C GLY A 236 -34.22 18.56 7.39
N HIS A 237 -34.55 17.36 6.92
CA HIS A 237 -35.94 16.86 6.78
C HIS A 237 -36.18 15.58 7.62
N PRO A 238 -36.23 15.68 8.97
CA PRO A 238 -36.35 14.52 9.85
C PRO A 238 -37.66 13.72 9.65
N ASP A 239 -38.77 14.37 9.32
CA ASP A 239 -40.07 13.70 9.12
C ASP A 239 -40.02 12.71 7.93
N ARG A 240 -39.29 13.08 6.86
CA ARG A 240 -39.07 12.23 5.69
C ARG A 240 -38.09 11.09 5.99
N ALA A 241 -37.13 11.32 6.89
CA ALA A 241 -36.26 10.26 7.40
C ALA A 241 -37.05 9.24 8.23
N ALA A 242 -37.95 9.70 9.12
CA ALA A 242 -38.82 8.81 9.90
C ALA A 242 -39.73 7.95 9.01
N ALA A 243 -40.42 8.55 8.03
CA ALA A 243 -41.24 7.82 7.07
C ALA A 243 -40.45 6.82 6.20
N ALA A 244 -39.18 7.12 5.89
CA ALA A 244 -38.27 6.18 5.24
C ALA A 244 -37.88 5.00 6.14
N VAL A 245 -37.74 5.20 7.46
CA VAL A 245 -37.52 4.12 8.43
C VAL A 245 -38.79 3.29 8.64
N GLU A 246 -39.98 3.88 8.74
CA GLU A 246 -41.25 3.14 8.80
C GLU A 246 -41.45 2.22 7.59
N SER A 247 -40.95 2.63 6.42
CA SER A 247 -41.00 1.86 5.17
C SER A 247 -40.09 0.62 5.14
N ILE A 248 -39.17 0.45 6.09
CA ILE A 248 -38.22 -0.68 6.16
C ILE A 248 -38.96 -1.95 6.61
N ALA A 249 -38.90 -3.01 5.81
CA ALA A 249 -39.64 -4.24 6.07
C ALA A 249 -39.14 -4.96 7.34
N SER A 250 -37.83 -5.18 7.42
CA SER A 250 -37.18 -5.88 8.54
C SER A 250 -37.33 -5.12 9.86
N SER A 251 -37.75 -5.83 10.91
CA SER A 251 -37.80 -5.31 12.29
C SER A 251 -36.39 -4.95 12.81
N ALA A 252 -35.41 -5.84 12.62
CA ALA A 252 -34.01 -5.56 12.94
C ALA A 252 -33.42 -4.46 12.06
N GLY A 253 -33.86 -4.36 10.80
CA GLY A 253 -33.53 -3.24 9.91
C GLY A 253 -33.99 -1.90 10.47
N ARG A 254 -35.25 -1.82 10.92
CA ARG A 254 -35.84 -0.64 11.58
C ARG A 254 -35.13 -0.25 12.86
N VAL A 255 -34.87 -1.19 13.75
CA VAL A 255 -34.14 -0.93 15.02
C VAL A 255 -32.77 -0.31 14.74
N ARG A 256 -31.96 -0.95 13.89
CA ARG A 256 -30.63 -0.43 13.52
C ARG A 256 -30.70 0.94 12.83
N ALA A 257 -31.72 1.14 11.99
CA ALA A 257 -31.94 2.43 11.34
C ALA A 257 -32.23 3.54 12.36
N ALA A 258 -33.20 3.33 13.25
CA ALA A 258 -33.57 4.30 14.29
C ALA A 258 -32.43 4.60 15.27
N ILE A 259 -31.64 3.59 15.67
CA ILE A 259 -30.40 3.77 16.45
C ILE A 259 -29.44 4.72 15.73
N THR A 260 -29.26 4.54 14.42
CA THR A 260 -28.35 5.36 13.61
C THR A 260 -28.81 6.83 13.58
N LEU A 261 -30.11 7.09 13.39
CA LEU A 261 -30.66 8.45 13.36
C LEU A 261 -30.66 9.09 14.77
N ALA A 262 -30.88 8.32 15.83
CA ALA A 262 -30.78 8.79 17.21
C ALA A 262 -29.35 9.21 17.58
N ARG A 263 -28.34 8.42 17.19
CA ARG A 263 -26.91 8.76 17.33
C ARG A 263 -26.50 10.02 16.55
N LEU A 264 -27.25 10.36 15.49
CA LEU A 264 -27.11 11.61 14.74
C LEU A 264 -27.92 12.79 15.33
N GLY A 265 -28.51 12.63 16.52
CA GLY A 265 -29.25 13.69 17.23
C GLY A 265 -30.74 13.77 16.91
N HIS A 266 -31.31 12.80 16.17
CA HIS A 266 -32.72 12.79 15.76
C HIS A 266 -33.49 11.61 16.37
N PRO A 267 -33.85 11.67 17.67
CA PRO A 267 -34.44 10.55 18.40
C PRO A 267 -35.88 10.21 18.00
N ALA A 268 -36.59 11.07 17.25
CA ALA A 268 -37.95 10.80 16.77
C ALA A 268 -38.07 9.48 15.98
N ALA A 269 -36.99 9.04 15.32
CA ALA A 269 -36.96 7.75 14.62
C ALA A 269 -37.13 6.53 15.55
N LEU A 270 -36.84 6.67 16.86
CA LEU A 270 -37.06 5.61 17.86
C LEU A 270 -38.54 5.41 18.17
N GLU A 271 -39.38 6.43 17.96
CA GLU A 271 -40.83 6.38 18.24
C GLU A 271 -41.59 5.58 17.17
N ALA A 272 -41.00 5.43 15.99
CA ALA A 272 -41.48 4.55 14.92
C ALA A 272 -41.14 3.05 15.13
N LEU A 273 -40.46 2.69 16.22
CA LEU A 273 -40.10 1.29 16.52
C LEU A 273 -41.27 0.54 17.19
N PRO A 274 -41.68 -0.63 16.67
CA PRO A 274 -42.65 -1.46 17.36
C PRO A 274 -42.01 -2.07 18.63
N PRO A 275 -42.70 -2.06 19.78
CA PRO A 275 -42.10 -2.44 21.07
C PRO A 275 -41.59 -3.89 21.12
N ALA A 276 -42.10 -4.77 20.27
CA ALA A 276 -41.66 -6.17 20.17
C ALA A 276 -40.33 -6.37 19.42
N ALA A 277 -39.77 -5.36 18.74
CA ALA A 277 -38.51 -5.49 18.01
C ALA A 277 -37.25 -5.23 18.88
N ALA A 278 -37.42 -4.70 20.09
CA ALA A 278 -36.34 -4.14 20.90
C ALA A 278 -35.47 -5.12 21.76
N PRO A 279 -35.88 -6.34 22.17
CA PRO A 279 -35.23 -7.04 23.29
C PRO A 279 -33.96 -7.84 22.94
N ILE A 280 -33.36 -7.63 21.75
CA ILE A 280 -32.23 -8.43 21.23
C ILE A 280 -30.96 -7.59 21.01
N ASP A 281 -31.07 -6.28 20.77
CA ASP A 281 -29.93 -5.43 20.41
C ASP A 281 -29.41 -4.63 21.62
N PRO A 282 -28.21 -4.95 22.18
CA PRO A 282 -27.64 -4.23 23.32
C PRO A 282 -27.18 -2.79 23.00
N ASP A 283 -27.17 -2.36 21.74
CA ASP A 283 -26.87 -0.97 21.36
C ASP A 283 -28.10 -0.04 21.47
N LEU A 284 -29.33 -0.58 21.44
CA LEU A 284 -30.55 0.24 21.50
C LEU A 284 -30.71 0.98 22.84
N PRO A 285 -30.48 0.36 24.02
CA PRO A 285 -30.42 1.09 25.29
C PRO A 285 -29.38 2.20 25.31
N ALA A 286 -28.17 1.95 24.82
CA ALA A 286 -27.10 2.95 24.81
C ALA A 286 -27.46 4.18 23.96
N ALA A 287 -28.12 3.96 22.81
CA ALA A 287 -28.62 5.04 21.97
C ALA A 287 -29.76 5.86 22.63
N LEU A 288 -30.64 5.23 23.41
CA LEU A 288 -31.64 5.93 24.22
C LEU A 288 -30.99 6.79 25.32
N ALA A 289 -29.95 6.30 25.98
CA ALA A 289 -29.19 7.07 26.98
C ALA A 289 -28.49 8.29 26.33
N GLN A 290 -27.81 8.10 25.20
CA GLN A 290 -27.20 9.18 24.41
C GLN A 290 -28.24 10.21 23.93
N ALA A 291 -29.46 9.77 23.60
CA ALA A 291 -30.59 10.63 23.26
C ALA A 291 -31.26 11.34 24.46
N GLY A 292 -30.70 11.22 25.69
CA GLY A 292 -31.20 11.87 26.89
C GLY A 292 -32.40 11.19 27.56
N ARG A 293 -32.69 9.92 27.21
CA ARG A 293 -33.80 9.09 27.75
C ARG A 293 -33.24 7.92 28.62
N PRO A 294 -32.53 8.21 29.74
CA PRO A 294 -31.83 7.18 30.53
C PRO A 294 -32.78 6.19 31.22
N ASP A 295 -33.94 6.64 31.70
CA ASP A 295 -34.90 5.76 32.39
C ASP A 295 -35.46 4.68 31.44
N GLU A 296 -35.73 5.05 30.19
CA GLU A 296 -36.18 4.13 29.14
C GLU A 296 -35.04 3.22 28.66
N ALA A 297 -33.81 3.73 28.61
CA ALA A 297 -32.62 2.92 28.33
C ALA A 297 -32.42 1.83 29.39
N LEU A 298 -32.48 2.19 30.68
CA LEU A 298 -32.35 1.25 31.80
C LEU A 298 -33.52 0.26 31.83
N ALA A 299 -34.75 0.72 31.61
CA ALA A 299 -35.92 -0.16 31.52
C ALA A 299 -35.75 -1.18 30.39
N LEU A 300 -35.40 -0.73 29.17
CA LEU A 300 -35.20 -1.60 28.02
C LEU A 300 -34.06 -2.59 28.22
N ALA A 301 -32.89 -2.13 28.71
CA ALA A 301 -31.74 -3.01 28.96
C ALA A 301 -32.13 -4.15 29.91
N ASN A 302 -32.90 -3.87 30.96
CA ASN A 302 -33.38 -4.89 31.89
C ASN A 302 -34.37 -5.89 31.28
N THR A 303 -35.06 -5.56 30.17
CA THR A 303 -35.91 -6.54 29.45
C THR A 303 -35.12 -7.57 28.64
N ILE A 304 -33.83 -7.35 28.37
CA ILE A 304 -33.00 -8.28 27.58
C ILE A 304 -32.91 -9.62 28.33
N PRO A 305 -33.35 -10.76 27.75
CA PRO A 305 -33.43 -12.03 28.49
C PRO A 305 -32.08 -12.63 28.87
N SER A 306 -31.08 -12.53 27.99
CA SER A 306 -29.73 -13.06 28.21
C SER A 306 -28.95 -12.19 29.19
N ALA A 307 -28.47 -12.78 30.29
CA ALA A 307 -27.72 -12.07 31.33
C ALA A 307 -26.47 -11.36 30.79
N TYR A 308 -25.70 -12.03 29.92
CA TYR A 308 -24.54 -11.45 29.23
C TYR A 308 -24.91 -10.19 28.41
N HIS A 309 -25.93 -10.29 27.55
CA HIS A 309 -26.34 -9.15 26.71
C HIS A 309 -26.97 -8.01 27.55
N ARG A 310 -27.69 -8.34 28.63
CA ARG A 310 -28.20 -7.36 29.62
C ARG A 310 -27.05 -6.62 30.29
N GLN A 311 -26.03 -7.33 30.78
CA GLN A 311 -24.85 -6.74 31.42
C GLN A 311 -24.09 -5.84 30.44
N GLN A 312 -23.88 -6.28 29.18
CA GLN A 312 -23.27 -5.43 28.15
C GLN A 312 -24.10 -4.17 27.85
N ALA A 313 -25.42 -4.29 27.73
CA ALA A 313 -26.30 -3.14 27.52
C ALA A 313 -26.24 -2.15 28.69
N LEU A 314 -26.29 -2.63 29.93
CA LEU A 314 -26.22 -1.77 31.12
C LEU A 314 -24.85 -1.08 31.28
N ILE A 315 -23.73 -1.77 30.98
CA ILE A 315 -22.40 -1.15 30.94
C ILE A 315 -22.35 -0.03 29.89
N ARG A 316 -22.89 -0.25 28.68
CA ARG A 316 -22.94 0.76 27.62
C ARG A 316 -23.86 1.93 27.97
N VAL A 317 -24.98 1.67 28.67
CA VAL A 317 -25.88 2.71 29.18
C VAL A 317 -25.21 3.57 30.26
N ALA A 318 -24.45 2.97 31.19
CA ALA A 318 -23.71 3.73 32.19
C ALA A 318 -22.65 4.65 31.54
N ARG A 319 -21.77 4.10 30.68
CA ARG A 319 -20.78 4.89 29.94
C ARG A 319 -21.45 6.03 29.13
N ALA A 320 -22.57 5.75 28.46
CA ALA A 320 -23.34 6.74 27.71
C ALA A 320 -24.01 7.83 28.57
N MET A 321 -24.23 7.60 29.87
CA MET A 321 -24.71 8.63 30.80
C MET A 321 -23.56 9.50 31.33
N ASP A 322 -22.37 8.91 31.53
CA ASP A 322 -21.18 9.63 31.98
C ASP A 322 -20.58 10.53 30.88
N ASP A 323 -20.69 10.14 29.61
CA ASP A 323 -20.39 10.99 28.43
C ASP A 323 -21.42 12.13 28.21
N GLY A 324 -22.53 12.15 28.98
CA GLY A 324 -23.71 12.97 28.72
C GLY A 324 -23.79 14.30 29.47
N THR A 325 -24.77 15.14 29.11
CA THR A 325 -25.07 16.42 29.78
C THR A 325 -25.96 16.29 31.03
N ARG A 326 -26.01 15.09 31.64
CA ARG A 326 -26.71 14.80 32.90
C ARG A 326 -25.74 14.15 33.90
N ALA A 327 -26.15 14.02 35.16
CA ALA A 327 -25.23 13.79 36.26
C ALA A 327 -24.57 12.38 36.21
N PRO A 328 -23.22 12.26 36.18
CA PRO A 328 -22.51 10.98 36.15
C PRO A 328 -22.64 10.15 37.45
N ALA A 329 -23.33 10.69 38.47
CA ALA A 329 -23.64 9.96 39.69
C ALA A 329 -24.55 8.74 39.44
N ASP A 330 -25.47 8.82 38.48
CA ASP A 330 -26.37 7.70 38.15
C ASP A 330 -25.68 6.64 37.26
N GLY A 331 -24.77 7.04 36.37
CA GLY A 331 -23.88 6.10 35.65
C GLY A 331 -22.99 5.32 36.60
N THR A 332 -22.30 6.03 37.50
CA THR A 332 -21.50 5.43 38.59
C THR A 332 -22.31 4.44 39.44
N ARG A 333 -23.55 4.79 39.81
CA ARG A 333 -24.42 3.91 40.61
C ARG A 333 -24.82 2.64 39.88
N VAL A 334 -25.18 2.73 38.59
CA VAL A 334 -25.50 1.55 37.76
C VAL A 334 -24.29 0.64 37.62
N LEU A 335 -23.07 1.19 37.55
CA LEU A 335 -21.84 0.38 37.58
C LEU A 335 -21.63 -0.29 38.94
N ASP A 336 -21.79 0.41 40.06
CA ASP A 336 -21.67 -0.18 41.41
C ASP A 336 -22.66 -1.35 41.64
N ASP A 337 -23.91 -1.19 41.20
CA ASP A 337 -24.93 -2.24 41.26
C ASP A 337 -24.54 -3.46 40.39
N LEU A 338 -23.99 -3.23 39.19
CA LEU A 338 -23.47 -4.27 38.30
C LEU A 338 -22.24 -4.99 38.88
N VAL A 339 -21.29 -4.25 39.49
CA VAL A 339 -20.10 -4.82 40.15
C VAL A 339 -20.57 -5.78 41.25
N THR A 340 -21.50 -5.32 42.08
CA THR A 340 -22.07 -6.12 43.18
C THR A 340 -22.75 -7.38 42.65
N ALA A 341 -23.59 -7.25 41.63
CA ALA A 341 -24.26 -8.39 40.99
C ALA A 341 -23.26 -9.39 40.40
N ALA A 342 -22.26 -8.92 39.64
CA ALA A 342 -21.28 -9.77 38.96
C ALA A 342 -20.31 -10.48 39.93
N LEU A 343 -19.95 -9.86 41.05
CA LEU A 343 -19.17 -10.52 42.11
C LEU A 343 -20.00 -11.53 42.91
N SER A 344 -21.31 -11.31 43.04
CA SER A 344 -22.25 -12.25 43.69
C SER A 344 -22.72 -13.40 42.78
N ALA A 345 -22.32 -13.40 41.50
CA ALA A 345 -22.81 -14.36 40.52
C ALA A 345 -22.05 -15.69 40.60
N ASP A 346 -22.75 -16.74 41.04
CA ASP A 346 -22.44 -18.13 40.70
C ASP A 346 -22.90 -18.39 39.25
N GLY A 347 -22.15 -17.82 38.29
CA GLY A 347 -22.42 -17.90 36.85
C GLY A 347 -21.82 -19.12 36.17
N GLU A 348 -22.32 -19.43 34.98
CA GLU A 348 -21.86 -20.55 34.13
C GLU A 348 -20.36 -20.42 33.78
N ASP A 349 -19.66 -21.56 33.75
CA ASP A 349 -18.23 -21.68 33.41
C ASP A 349 -17.99 -21.50 31.89
N ASP A 350 -18.30 -20.30 31.39
CA ASP A 350 -18.30 -19.89 29.99
C ASP A 350 -17.44 -18.63 29.80
N ILE A 351 -16.64 -18.59 28.73
CA ILE A 351 -15.81 -17.44 28.36
C ILE A 351 -16.63 -16.14 28.20
N ARG A 352 -17.94 -16.23 27.90
CA ARG A 352 -18.86 -15.07 27.88
C ARG A 352 -18.93 -14.36 29.24
N HIS A 353 -18.87 -15.10 30.36
CA HIS A 353 -18.87 -14.49 31.69
C HIS A 353 -17.58 -13.70 31.95
N LEU A 354 -16.43 -14.23 31.48
CA LEU A 354 -15.14 -13.54 31.54
C LEU A 354 -15.14 -12.23 30.74
N TYR A 355 -15.65 -12.24 29.50
CA TYR A 355 -15.81 -11.01 28.70
C TYR A 355 -16.63 -9.94 29.44
N ALA A 356 -17.71 -10.34 30.12
CA ALA A 356 -18.55 -9.42 30.88
C ALA A 356 -17.88 -8.88 32.15
N LEU A 357 -17.12 -9.72 32.88
CA LEU A 357 -16.31 -9.31 34.03
C LEU A 357 -15.18 -8.35 33.62
N THR A 358 -14.47 -8.63 32.52
CA THR A 358 -13.36 -7.77 32.07
C THR A 358 -13.84 -6.43 31.52
N GLU A 359 -14.94 -6.37 30.76
CA GLU A 359 -15.51 -5.07 30.33
C GLU A 359 -16.05 -4.25 31.51
N LEU A 360 -16.63 -4.90 32.52
CA LEU A 360 -17.07 -4.22 33.73
C LEU A 360 -15.88 -3.69 34.55
N ALA A 361 -14.79 -4.45 34.65
CA ALA A 361 -13.56 -4.01 35.32
C ALA A 361 -12.93 -2.78 34.63
N LEU A 362 -13.05 -2.65 33.30
CA LEU A 362 -12.61 -1.46 32.57
C LEU A 362 -13.54 -0.24 32.71
N ALA A 363 -14.73 -0.40 33.30
CA ALA A 363 -15.65 0.69 33.63
C ALA A 363 -15.69 1.03 35.14
N ALA A 364 -15.29 0.08 36.00
CA ALA A 364 -15.34 0.20 37.45
C ALA A 364 -14.16 0.99 38.03
N ARG A 365 -14.25 1.37 39.31
CA ARG A 365 -13.13 1.99 40.05
C ARG A 365 -11.99 0.98 40.26
N PRO A 366 -10.72 1.41 40.42
CA PRO A 366 -9.56 0.49 40.46
C PRO A 366 -9.69 -0.63 41.52
N ASP A 367 -10.21 -0.32 42.71
CA ASP A 367 -10.43 -1.32 43.77
C ASP A 367 -11.45 -2.40 43.37
N GLN A 368 -12.49 -2.01 42.63
CA GLN A 368 -13.52 -2.90 42.09
C GLN A 368 -13.01 -3.69 40.88
N ALA A 369 -12.22 -3.04 40.02
CA ALA A 369 -11.57 -3.68 38.88
C ALA A 369 -10.65 -4.82 39.32
N ALA A 370 -9.88 -4.63 40.41
CA ALA A 370 -9.07 -5.70 41.00
C ALA A 370 -9.93 -6.90 41.42
N ALA A 371 -11.01 -6.69 42.17
CA ALA A 371 -11.91 -7.77 42.62
C ALA A 371 -12.58 -8.51 41.44
N LEU A 372 -13.01 -7.79 40.40
CA LEU A 372 -13.60 -8.39 39.19
C LEU A 372 -12.59 -9.21 38.38
N LEU A 373 -11.33 -8.76 38.32
CA LEU A 373 -10.27 -9.47 37.60
C LEU A 373 -9.71 -10.67 38.39
N GLU A 374 -9.75 -10.62 39.72
CA GLU A 374 -9.51 -11.81 40.56
C GLU A 374 -10.66 -12.83 40.44
N ARG A 375 -11.92 -12.38 40.35
CA ARG A 375 -13.06 -13.26 40.03
C ARG A 375 -12.91 -13.86 38.62
N ALA A 376 -12.46 -13.08 37.64
CA ALA A 376 -12.15 -13.59 36.31
C ALA A 376 -11.01 -14.64 36.34
N GLU A 377 -9.90 -14.38 37.04
CA GLU A 377 -8.80 -15.34 37.23
C GLU A 377 -9.30 -16.68 37.82
N SER A 378 -10.27 -16.63 38.76
CA SER A 378 -10.85 -17.84 39.38
C SER A 378 -11.66 -18.75 38.43
N LEU A 379 -12.17 -18.21 37.32
CA LEU A 379 -13.03 -18.92 36.36
C LEU A 379 -12.24 -19.52 35.17
N ILE A 380 -11.02 -19.07 34.90
CA ILE A 380 -10.24 -19.63 33.79
C ILE A 380 -9.89 -21.11 33.98
N PRO A 381 -9.64 -21.63 35.21
CA PRO A 381 -9.46 -23.06 35.44
C PRO A 381 -10.68 -23.94 35.18
N THR A 382 -11.91 -23.41 35.23
CA THR A 382 -13.15 -24.20 35.13
C THR A 382 -13.69 -24.33 33.70
N LEU A 383 -13.32 -23.42 32.79
CA LEU A 383 -13.58 -23.52 31.36
C LEU A 383 -13.14 -24.89 30.79
N TYR A 384 -13.99 -25.47 29.93
CA TYR A 384 -13.79 -26.84 29.43
C TYR A 384 -12.68 -26.93 28.36
N GLU A 385 -12.72 -26.08 27.33
CA GLU A 385 -11.80 -26.19 26.19
C GLU A 385 -10.43 -25.57 26.49
N GLU A 386 -9.35 -26.10 25.89
CA GLU A 386 -8.01 -25.50 26.07
C GLU A 386 -7.84 -24.21 25.26
N GLU A 387 -8.52 -24.07 24.12
CA GLU A 387 -8.51 -22.86 23.30
C GLU A 387 -9.24 -21.69 23.98
N GLU A 388 -10.44 -21.93 24.53
CA GLU A 388 -11.15 -20.95 25.37
C GLU A 388 -10.29 -20.50 26.56
N ARG A 389 -9.62 -21.44 27.23
CA ARG A 389 -8.70 -21.12 28.33
C ARG A 389 -7.53 -20.28 27.90
N LEU A 390 -6.94 -20.55 26.73
CA LEU A 390 -5.85 -19.72 26.21
C LEU A 390 -6.35 -18.29 25.93
N GLU A 391 -7.49 -18.12 25.28
CA GLU A 391 -8.03 -16.78 25.00
C GLU A 391 -8.43 -16.04 26.28
N ALA A 392 -9.01 -16.74 27.25
CA ALA A 392 -9.30 -16.21 28.59
C ALA A 392 -8.05 -15.70 29.31
N TRP A 393 -6.93 -16.44 29.28
CA TRP A 393 -5.66 -15.97 29.85
C TRP A 393 -5.11 -14.73 29.13
N ARG A 394 -5.28 -14.65 27.80
CA ARG A 394 -4.90 -13.48 27.01
C ARG A 394 -5.79 -12.27 27.32
N LEU A 395 -7.10 -12.47 27.49
CA LEU A 395 -8.07 -11.43 27.81
C LEU A 395 -7.83 -10.84 29.21
N LEU A 396 -7.65 -11.70 30.22
CA LEU A 396 -7.37 -11.29 31.61
C LEU A 396 -6.13 -10.41 31.69
N VAL A 397 -5.04 -10.79 31.02
CA VAL A 397 -3.77 -10.05 31.06
C VAL A 397 -3.87 -8.67 30.38
N GLN A 398 -4.68 -8.54 29.32
CA GLN A 398 -4.99 -7.23 28.73
C GLN A 398 -5.80 -6.34 29.69
N ALA A 399 -6.79 -6.92 30.37
CA ALA A 399 -7.64 -6.19 31.31
C ALA A 399 -6.85 -5.75 32.57
N LEU A 400 -6.01 -6.63 33.14
CA LEU A 400 -5.09 -6.30 34.24
C LEU A 400 -4.14 -5.16 33.86
N ALA A 401 -3.55 -5.19 32.66
CA ALA A 401 -2.67 -4.12 32.18
C ALA A 401 -3.40 -2.76 32.06
N ARG A 402 -4.61 -2.75 31.50
CA ARG A 402 -5.45 -1.54 31.39
C ARG A 402 -5.94 -1.01 32.74
N ALA A 403 -6.14 -1.90 33.72
CA ALA A 403 -6.44 -1.53 35.11
C ALA A 403 -5.19 -1.10 35.92
N GLY A 404 -3.99 -1.13 35.33
CA GLY A 404 -2.72 -0.80 36.01
C GLY A 404 -2.21 -1.87 36.97
N LEU A 405 -2.81 -3.07 36.98
CA LEU A 405 -2.50 -4.18 37.89
C LEU A 405 -1.33 -5.03 37.35
N LEU A 406 -0.18 -4.39 37.17
CA LEU A 406 0.97 -4.95 36.43
C LEU A 406 1.58 -6.17 37.11
N ASP A 407 1.79 -6.14 38.43
CA ASP A 407 2.38 -7.28 39.16
C ASP A 407 1.52 -8.55 39.06
N ARG A 408 0.18 -8.38 38.98
CA ARG A 408 -0.77 -9.46 38.69
C ARG A 408 -0.66 -9.94 37.25
N ALA A 409 -0.59 -9.02 36.28
CA ALA A 409 -0.43 -9.36 34.87
C ALA A 409 0.87 -10.15 34.61
N ASP A 410 1.96 -9.77 35.26
CA ASP A 410 3.26 -10.44 35.18
C ASP A 410 3.22 -11.84 35.82
N ALA A 411 2.60 -11.96 37.00
CA ALA A 411 2.43 -13.24 37.69
C ALA A 411 1.61 -14.23 36.85
N VAL A 412 0.57 -13.77 36.16
CA VAL A 412 -0.22 -14.58 35.22
C VAL A 412 0.60 -14.93 33.97
N ALA A 413 1.27 -13.96 33.36
CA ALA A 413 2.04 -14.17 32.12
C ALA A 413 3.24 -15.11 32.30
N ALA A 414 3.90 -15.07 33.46
CA ALA A 414 5.02 -15.95 33.79
C ALA A 414 4.61 -17.40 34.08
N ARG A 415 3.37 -17.65 34.53
CA ARG A 415 2.93 -18.98 35.01
C ARG A 415 2.28 -19.87 33.94
N ARG A 416 1.73 -19.31 32.86
CA ARG A 416 0.95 -20.07 31.87
C ARG A 416 1.72 -20.30 30.56
N TRP A 417 1.48 -21.47 29.96
CA TRP A 417 1.89 -21.81 28.60
C TRP A 417 0.66 -22.13 27.74
N PRO A 418 0.58 -21.69 26.47
CA PRO A 418 1.39 -20.65 25.84
C PRO A 418 1.31 -19.32 26.63
N SER A 419 2.43 -18.62 26.77
CA SER A 419 2.46 -17.42 27.61
C SER A 419 1.83 -16.19 26.92
N PRO A 420 0.96 -15.44 27.63
CA PRO A 420 0.34 -14.21 27.14
C PRO A 420 1.25 -12.96 27.20
N TRP A 421 2.55 -13.09 27.48
CA TRP A 421 3.51 -11.97 27.41
C TRP A 421 3.37 -11.09 26.14
N PRO A 422 3.15 -11.63 24.92
CA PRO A 422 2.98 -10.78 23.72
C PRO A 422 1.75 -9.88 23.74
N ASP A 423 0.67 -10.28 24.41
CA ASP A 423 -0.54 -9.48 24.59
C ASP A 423 -0.41 -8.47 25.74
N LEU A 424 0.37 -8.81 26.79
CA LEU A 424 0.77 -7.85 27.83
C LEU A 424 1.61 -6.71 27.22
N VAL A 425 2.69 -7.07 26.51
CA VAL A 425 3.56 -6.11 25.83
C VAL A 425 2.79 -5.26 24.82
N ARG A 426 1.89 -5.87 24.03
CA ARG A 426 0.97 -5.11 23.16
C ARG A 426 0.18 -4.09 23.96
N THR A 427 -0.49 -4.51 25.03
CA THR A 427 -1.39 -3.62 25.78
C THR A 427 -0.64 -2.47 26.44
N LEU A 428 0.58 -2.69 26.91
CA LEU A 428 1.44 -1.62 27.43
C LEU A 428 1.89 -0.64 26.34
N CYS A 429 2.13 -1.12 25.11
CA CYS A 429 2.31 -0.23 23.95
C CYS A 429 1.03 0.55 23.61
N ASP A 430 -0.12 -0.11 23.60
CA ASP A 430 -1.43 0.51 23.35
C ASP A 430 -1.75 1.61 24.40
N LEU A 431 -1.17 1.52 25.60
CA LEU A 431 -1.28 2.47 26.72
C LEU A 431 -0.13 3.52 26.78
N GLY A 432 0.88 3.45 25.89
CA GLY A 432 2.03 4.37 25.90
C GLY A 432 3.12 4.09 26.95
N ALA A 433 3.00 2.99 27.70
CA ALA A 433 3.85 2.59 28.83
C ALA A 433 5.07 1.78 28.38
N TYR A 434 5.89 2.35 27.49
CA TYR A 434 6.90 1.58 26.74
C TYR A 434 8.04 1.01 27.58
N ASP A 435 8.51 1.71 28.63
CA ASP A 435 9.58 1.19 29.51
C ASP A 435 9.12 -0.10 30.21
N GLN A 436 7.89 -0.08 30.73
CA GLN A 436 7.23 -1.24 31.34
C GLN A 436 7.05 -2.38 30.34
N ALA A 437 6.77 -2.07 29.06
CA ALA A 437 6.68 -3.04 27.99
C ALA A 437 8.06 -3.65 27.64
N GLN A 438 9.13 -2.85 27.63
CA GLN A 438 10.49 -3.29 27.31
C GLN A 438 11.04 -4.28 28.34
N ASP A 439 10.87 -4.02 29.63
CA ASP A 439 11.29 -4.93 30.68
C ASP A 439 10.53 -6.26 30.64
N ARG A 440 9.25 -6.23 30.29
CA ARG A 440 8.41 -7.43 30.15
C ARG A 440 8.70 -8.22 28.87
N ALA A 441 9.07 -7.54 27.78
CA ALA A 441 9.59 -8.18 26.58
C ALA A 441 10.92 -8.90 26.82
N ARG A 442 11.82 -8.35 27.66
CA ARG A 442 13.05 -9.03 28.11
C ARG A 442 12.77 -10.32 28.90
N SER A 443 11.64 -10.39 29.60
CA SER A 443 11.20 -11.57 30.36
C SER A 443 10.60 -12.70 29.50
N ILE A 444 10.48 -12.53 28.18
CA ILE A 444 10.02 -13.59 27.27
C ILE A 444 11.13 -14.63 27.07
N PRO A 445 10.93 -15.92 27.41
CA PRO A 445 11.99 -16.94 27.30
C PRO A 445 12.35 -17.35 25.87
N ASP A 446 11.41 -17.19 24.93
CA ASP A 446 11.57 -17.56 23.51
C ASP A 446 12.19 -16.40 22.72
N PRO A 447 13.39 -16.55 22.11
CA PRO A 447 14.09 -15.45 21.43
C PRO A 447 13.34 -14.86 20.23
N GLY A 448 12.56 -15.68 19.52
CA GLY A 448 11.76 -15.24 18.38
C GLY A 448 10.58 -14.37 18.83
N ARG A 449 9.81 -14.85 19.81
CA ARG A 449 8.71 -14.07 20.44
C ARG A 449 9.24 -12.81 21.13
N ARG A 450 10.42 -12.88 21.76
CA ARG A 450 11.13 -11.72 22.33
C ARG A 450 11.45 -10.69 21.26
N SER A 451 12.09 -11.10 20.17
CA SER A 451 12.42 -10.21 19.04
C SER A 451 11.18 -9.57 18.40
N TRP A 452 10.08 -10.33 18.26
CA TRP A 452 8.79 -9.79 17.82
C TRP A 452 8.17 -8.81 18.81
N ALA A 453 8.27 -9.06 20.12
CA ALA A 453 7.80 -8.13 21.15
C ALA A 453 8.61 -6.81 21.15
N LEU A 454 9.94 -6.89 21.06
CA LEU A 454 10.83 -5.73 20.96
C LEU A 454 10.57 -4.92 19.68
N HIS A 455 10.30 -5.59 18.54
CA HIS A 455 9.87 -4.93 17.30
C HIS A 455 8.61 -4.09 17.51
N ARG A 456 7.59 -4.64 18.19
CA ARG A 456 6.33 -3.92 18.47
C ARG A 456 6.54 -2.69 19.34
N ILE A 457 7.42 -2.78 20.34
CA ILE A 457 7.73 -1.65 21.23
C ILE A 457 8.48 -0.57 20.44
N ALA A 458 9.48 -0.94 19.62
CA ALA A 458 10.18 0.00 18.75
C ALA A 458 9.20 0.69 17.76
N ALA A 459 8.27 -0.05 17.16
CA ALA A 459 7.23 0.53 16.31
C ALA A 459 6.30 1.49 17.06
N ALA A 460 6.02 1.24 18.35
CA ALA A 460 5.19 2.12 19.19
C ALA A 460 5.92 3.40 19.66
N HIS A 461 7.21 3.32 20.03
CA HIS A 461 8.05 4.51 20.23
C HIS A 461 8.12 5.33 18.94
N ALA A 462 8.29 4.69 17.77
CA ALA A 462 8.32 5.38 16.48
C ALA A 462 7.00 6.11 16.17
N GLN A 463 5.85 5.44 16.36
CA GLN A 463 4.52 6.05 16.15
C GLN A 463 4.20 7.20 17.11
N SER A 464 4.83 7.23 18.29
CA SER A 464 4.67 8.30 19.29
C SER A 464 5.74 9.41 19.19
N GLY A 465 6.58 9.40 18.15
CA GLY A 465 7.64 10.41 17.95
C GLY A 465 8.86 10.24 18.87
N ARG A 466 8.95 9.14 19.63
CA ARG A 466 10.12 8.81 20.47
C ARG A 466 11.19 8.07 19.67
N THR A 467 11.55 8.60 18.51
CA THR A 467 12.32 7.88 17.48
C THR A 467 13.75 7.54 17.85
N ALA A 468 14.37 8.23 18.81
CA ALA A 468 15.70 7.86 19.32
C ALA A 468 15.66 6.59 20.22
N GLU A 469 14.64 6.48 21.06
CA GLU A 469 14.37 5.27 21.85
C GLU A 469 14.00 4.10 20.93
N ALA A 470 13.15 4.38 19.93
CA ALA A 470 12.75 3.44 18.90
C ALA A 470 13.95 2.88 18.11
N GLU A 471 14.88 3.76 17.71
CA GLU A 471 16.13 3.40 17.02
C GLU A 471 17.02 2.51 17.88
N SER A 472 17.29 2.94 19.12
CA SER A 472 18.12 2.19 20.06
C SER A 472 17.56 0.78 20.27
N LEU A 473 16.25 0.67 20.45
CA LEU A 473 15.57 -0.61 20.61
C LEU A 473 15.61 -1.46 19.34
N ALA A 474 15.31 -0.88 18.17
CA ALA A 474 15.35 -1.58 16.88
C ALA A 474 16.74 -2.18 16.59
N ARG A 475 17.82 -1.46 16.90
CA ARG A 475 19.21 -1.93 16.75
C ARG A 475 19.57 -3.09 17.69
N THR A 476 18.86 -3.29 18.80
CA THR A 476 19.09 -4.41 19.75
C THR A 476 18.37 -5.73 19.40
N ILE A 477 17.57 -5.76 18.33
CA ILE A 477 16.80 -6.95 17.96
C ILE A 477 17.70 -7.97 17.26
N GLU A 478 17.73 -9.19 17.79
CA GLU A 478 18.60 -10.28 17.32
C GLU A 478 18.13 -10.87 15.99
N GLU A 479 16.84 -11.21 15.89
CA GLU A 479 16.25 -11.86 14.70
C GLU A 479 16.11 -10.89 13.51
N PRO A 480 16.51 -11.29 12.28
CA PRO A 480 16.67 -10.36 11.16
C PRO A 480 15.35 -9.79 10.63
N GLU A 481 14.27 -10.57 10.58
CA GLU A 481 12.95 -10.06 10.14
C GLU A 481 12.35 -9.05 11.14
N PRO A 482 12.23 -9.36 12.45
CA PRO A 482 11.76 -8.38 13.43
C PRO A 482 12.64 -7.13 13.49
N ARG A 483 13.97 -7.29 13.32
CA ARG A 483 14.91 -6.15 13.21
C ARG A 483 14.61 -5.27 12.00
N ALA A 484 14.45 -5.88 10.81
CA ALA A 484 14.09 -5.16 9.59
C ALA A 484 12.77 -4.37 9.76
N LYS A 485 11.71 -5.02 10.28
CA LYS A 485 10.41 -4.37 10.50
C LYS A 485 10.46 -3.26 11.56
N ALA A 486 11.31 -3.39 12.57
CA ALA A 486 11.53 -2.33 13.55
C ALA A 486 12.23 -1.13 12.90
N LEU A 487 13.37 -1.35 12.23
CA LEU A 487 14.14 -0.30 11.55
C LEU A 487 13.29 0.43 10.50
N LEU A 488 12.45 -0.28 9.75
CA LEU A 488 11.47 0.31 8.82
C LEU A 488 10.44 1.22 9.52
N ALA A 489 9.93 0.81 10.69
CA ALA A 489 9.01 1.64 11.47
C ALA A 489 9.70 2.92 12.00
N VAL A 490 10.94 2.81 12.49
CA VAL A 490 11.72 3.97 12.93
C VAL A 490 12.05 4.90 11.76
N ALA A 491 12.51 4.36 10.63
CA ALA A 491 12.82 5.13 9.44
C ALA A 491 11.59 5.93 8.95
N ARG A 492 10.41 5.30 8.88
CA ARG A 492 9.15 5.99 8.51
C ARG A 492 8.78 7.13 9.47
N ALA A 493 9.03 6.98 10.77
CA ALA A 493 8.81 8.05 11.74
C ALA A 493 9.86 9.17 11.60
N ARG A 494 11.15 8.84 11.44
CA ARG A 494 12.21 9.80 11.11
C ARG A 494 11.92 10.58 9.82
N THR A 495 11.33 9.93 8.81
CA THR A 495 10.84 10.59 7.59
C THR A 495 9.78 11.64 7.91
N ALA A 496 8.77 11.29 8.72
CA ALA A 496 7.69 12.20 9.10
C ALA A 496 8.18 13.39 9.95
N GLU A 497 9.27 13.20 10.72
CA GLU A 497 9.99 14.27 11.43
C GLU A 497 10.86 15.17 10.51
N GLY A 498 11.12 14.75 9.26
CA GLY A 498 12.06 15.41 8.36
C GLY A 498 13.53 15.05 8.59
N HIS A 499 13.84 14.08 9.45
CA HIS A 499 15.19 13.58 9.74
C HIS A 499 15.69 12.61 8.66
N LEU A 500 15.68 13.05 7.39
CA LEU A 500 15.90 12.21 6.21
C LEU A 500 17.24 11.46 6.23
N ASN A 501 18.31 12.08 6.73
CA ASN A 501 19.65 11.49 6.77
C ASN A 501 19.68 10.24 7.67
N LEU A 502 19.16 10.36 8.89
CA LEU A 502 19.03 9.25 9.85
C LEU A 502 18.03 8.19 9.34
N ALA A 503 16.99 8.61 8.60
CA ALA A 503 16.09 7.68 7.95
C ALA A 503 16.78 6.85 6.86
N LEU A 504 17.72 7.41 6.08
CA LEU A 504 18.51 6.65 5.11
C LEU A 504 19.46 5.65 5.78
N GLU A 505 20.14 6.04 6.86
CA GLU A 505 21.02 5.15 7.62
C GLU A 505 20.24 3.95 8.18
N LEU A 506 19.06 4.21 8.78
CA LEU A 506 18.14 3.17 9.26
C LEU A 506 17.59 2.27 8.13
N LEU A 507 17.45 2.79 6.91
CA LEU A 507 17.01 2.01 5.75
C LEU A 507 18.14 1.14 5.17
N ASP A 508 19.40 1.56 5.25
CA ASP A 508 20.54 0.70 4.90
C ASP A 508 20.69 -0.47 5.90
N ASP A 509 20.54 -0.20 7.20
CA ASP A 509 20.48 -1.24 8.24
C ASP A 509 19.27 -2.19 8.06
N ALA A 510 18.15 -1.67 7.54
CA ALA A 510 16.95 -2.44 7.22
C ALA A 510 17.12 -3.27 5.93
N GLU A 511 17.83 -2.77 4.90
CA GLU A 511 18.15 -3.53 3.67
C GLU A 511 19.03 -4.73 4.04
N ALA A 512 20.07 -4.52 4.85
CA ALA A 512 20.91 -5.59 5.38
C ALA A 512 20.13 -6.60 6.25
N ALA A 513 19.18 -6.14 7.06
CA ALA A 513 18.34 -7.02 7.88
C ALA A 513 17.33 -7.82 7.02
N ALA A 514 16.75 -7.22 5.98
CA ALA A 514 15.82 -7.86 5.06
C ALA A 514 16.50 -8.95 4.22
N LEU A 515 17.72 -8.69 3.73
CA LEU A 515 18.52 -9.67 3.00
C LEU A 515 18.97 -10.85 3.88
N ALA A 516 19.09 -10.66 5.20
CA ALA A 516 19.37 -11.72 6.16
C ALA A 516 18.12 -12.54 6.58
N ALA A 517 16.92 -12.21 6.08
CA ALA A 517 15.65 -12.83 6.47
C ALA A 517 14.96 -13.56 5.30
N PRO A 518 15.52 -14.69 4.80
CA PRO A 518 15.10 -15.31 3.53
C PRO A 518 13.62 -15.71 3.48
N ALA A 519 13.00 -16.07 4.60
CA ALA A 519 11.60 -16.49 4.65
C ALA A 519 10.57 -15.35 4.40
N ASN A 520 10.95 -14.09 4.55
CA ASN A 520 10.06 -12.92 4.36
C ASN A 520 10.72 -11.78 3.57
N ARG A 521 11.87 -12.04 2.93
CA ARG A 521 12.72 -11.09 2.19
C ARG A 521 11.92 -10.13 1.29
N ASP A 522 11.13 -10.69 0.37
CA ASP A 522 10.29 -9.94 -0.58
C ASP A 522 9.40 -8.89 0.07
N LYS A 523 8.70 -9.29 1.13
CA LYS A 523 7.78 -8.41 1.83
C LYS A 523 8.52 -7.28 2.53
N LEU A 524 9.68 -7.59 3.12
CA LEU A 524 10.55 -6.60 3.76
C LEU A 524 11.11 -5.61 2.74
N LEU A 525 11.55 -6.08 1.56
CA LEU A 525 12.08 -5.23 0.48
C LEU A 525 10.99 -4.37 -0.19
N SER A 526 9.75 -4.87 -0.27
CA SER A 526 8.58 -4.09 -0.69
C SER A 526 8.26 -2.98 0.35
N GLU A 527 8.18 -3.33 1.64
CA GLU A 527 7.96 -2.36 2.73
C GLU A 527 9.11 -1.34 2.83
N LEU A 528 10.34 -1.72 2.46
CA LEU A 528 11.52 -0.87 2.37
C LEU A 528 11.50 0.08 1.16
N THR A 529 11.01 -0.39 0.01
CA THR A 529 10.78 0.44 -1.19
C THR A 529 9.86 1.61 -0.88
N ASP A 530 8.68 1.35 -0.31
CA ASP A 530 7.72 2.40 0.07
C ASP A 530 8.31 3.38 1.10
N SER A 531 9.25 2.92 1.95
CA SER A 531 9.91 3.76 2.96
C SER A 531 10.98 4.68 2.36
N LEU A 532 11.81 4.17 1.44
CA LEU A 532 12.76 4.97 0.67
C LEU A 532 12.06 6.04 -0.19
N LEU A 533 10.91 5.69 -0.77
CA LEU A 533 10.06 6.63 -1.50
C LEU A 533 9.45 7.72 -0.61
N ALA A 534 9.20 7.41 0.66
CA ALA A 534 8.77 8.42 1.62
C ALA A 534 9.93 9.36 1.98
N VAL A 535 11.15 8.84 2.21
CA VAL A 535 12.35 9.66 2.48
C VAL A 535 12.68 10.60 1.32
N GLY A 536 12.57 10.11 0.07
CA GLY A 536 12.66 10.94 -1.13
C GLY A 536 11.43 11.82 -1.34
N HIS A 537 11.28 12.91 -0.56
CA HIS A 537 10.14 13.84 -0.48
C HIS A 537 9.70 14.47 -1.84
N LEU A 538 9.10 13.68 -2.72
CA LEU A 538 8.71 14.06 -4.09
C LEU A 538 7.63 15.16 -4.20
N PRO A 539 6.84 15.53 -3.17
CA PRO A 539 6.05 16.77 -3.20
C PRO A 539 6.86 18.07 -3.03
N GLN A 540 8.10 18.01 -2.54
CA GLN A 540 8.96 19.18 -2.25
C GLN A 540 10.20 19.28 -3.15
N LEU A 541 10.48 18.27 -3.97
CA LEU A 541 11.56 18.30 -4.98
C LEU A 541 11.37 19.34 -6.10
N ALA A 542 10.28 20.12 -6.08
CA ALA A 542 10.07 21.28 -6.95
C ALA A 542 10.62 22.60 -6.38
N SER A 543 11.11 22.63 -5.13
CA SER A 543 11.62 23.86 -4.47
C SER A 543 13.10 23.86 -4.11
N LEU A 544 13.86 22.81 -4.50
CA LEU A 544 15.29 22.65 -4.17
C LEU A 544 16.08 22.13 -5.38
N ASP A 545 16.38 23.03 -6.32
CA ASP A 545 17.38 22.79 -7.36
C ASP A 545 18.17 24.07 -7.66
N GLN A 546 19.19 24.36 -6.83
CA GLN A 546 20.56 24.67 -7.29
C GLN A 546 21.56 24.98 -6.16
N SER A 547 22.64 24.16 -6.13
CA SER A 547 24.03 24.53 -5.80
C SER A 547 24.47 24.70 -4.32
N ILE A 548 25.70 24.31 -3.88
CA ILE A 548 26.79 23.50 -4.50
C ILE A 548 27.87 23.15 -3.44
N ALA A 549 28.66 22.07 -3.65
CA ALA A 549 29.99 21.76 -3.04
C ALA A 549 30.11 21.55 -1.50
N VAL A 550 31.11 20.86 -0.92
CA VAL A 550 32.16 19.90 -1.37
C VAL A 550 32.65 19.11 -0.14
N GLY A 551 33.05 17.83 -0.26
CA GLY A 551 33.79 17.16 0.83
C GLY A 551 33.94 15.62 0.80
N HIS A 552 35.04 15.13 0.20
CA HIS A 552 35.70 13.82 0.40
C HIS A 552 34.94 12.47 0.29
N LEU A 553 35.44 11.64 -0.65
CA LEU A 553 35.28 10.18 -0.74
C LEU A 553 36.32 9.45 0.15
N PRO A 554 36.12 8.14 0.45
CA PRO A 554 36.82 7.13 -0.36
C PRO A 554 36.00 5.85 -0.66
N LEU A 555 35.52 5.77 -1.89
CA LEU A 555 35.60 4.55 -2.72
C LEU A 555 36.67 4.84 -3.81
N PRO A 556 37.30 3.82 -4.45
CA PRO A 556 38.56 4.01 -5.18
C PRO A 556 38.53 5.09 -6.28
N ALA A 557 39.70 5.71 -6.50
CA ALA A 557 39.78 7.17 -6.49
C ALA A 557 39.72 7.88 -7.86
N SER A 558 39.84 7.15 -8.97
CA SER A 558 39.65 7.74 -10.31
C SER A 558 39.29 6.72 -11.39
N LEU A 559 38.75 7.23 -12.51
CA LEU A 559 38.55 6.47 -13.75
C LEU A 559 39.85 5.79 -14.22
N ASP A 560 41.00 6.45 -14.03
CA ASP A 560 42.32 5.94 -14.41
C ASP A 560 42.70 4.70 -13.60
N GLN A 561 42.27 4.60 -12.33
CA GLN A 561 42.47 3.39 -11.52
C GLN A 561 41.59 2.23 -12.01
N SER A 562 40.37 2.50 -12.47
CA SER A 562 39.53 1.48 -13.12
C SER A 562 40.11 1.01 -14.45
N ILE A 563 40.65 1.93 -15.26
CA ILE A 563 41.33 1.60 -16.52
C ILE A 563 42.62 0.80 -16.26
N ALA A 564 43.44 1.20 -15.28
CA ALA A 564 44.64 0.45 -14.89
C ALA A 564 44.31 -0.98 -14.43
N ALA A 565 43.31 -1.14 -13.55
CA ALA A 565 42.86 -2.45 -13.10
C ALA A 565 42.30 -3.33 -14.24
N ALA A 566 41.70 -2.74 -15.28
CA ALA A 566 41.28 -3.45 -16.48
C ALA A 566 42.44 -3.80 -17.42
N LEU A 567 43.50 -3.00 -17.46
CA LEU A 567 44.73 -3.24 -18.22
C LEU A 567 45.62 -4.32 -17.57
N ASP A 568 45.64 -4.41 -16.23
CA ASP A 568 46.43 -5.41 -15.49
C ASP A 568 45.84 -6.83 -15.54
N ILE A 569 44.69 -7.03 -16.18
CA ILE A 569 44.09 -8.37 -16.37
C ILE A 569 44.99 -9.21 -17.31
N PRO A 570 45.49 -10.39 -16.87
CA PRO A 570 46.48 -11.15 -17.63
C PRO A 570 45.90 -11.96 -18.79
N ASP A 571 44.61 -12.29 -18.75
CA ASP A 571 43.91 -12.91 -19.88
C ASP A 571 43.44 -11.83 -20.86
N ARG A 572 43.84 -11.95 -22.14
CA ARG A 572 43.57 -10.91 -23.16
C ARG A 572 42.10 -10.79 -23.55
N LEU A 573 41.30 -11.86 -23.40
CA LEU A 573 39.87 -11.80 -23.69
C LEU A 573 39.13 -11.08 -22.54
N GLU A 574 39.45 -11.40 -21.29
CA GLU A 574 38.89 -10.70 -20.13
C GLU A 574 39.39 -9.25 -20.02
N GLN A 575 40.65 -8.97 -20.37
CA GLN A 575 41.20 -7.61 -20.51
C GLN A 575 40.39 -6.80 -21.53
N CYS A 576 40.12 -7.37 -22.70
CA CYS A 576 39.29 -6.72 -23.73
C CYS A 576 37.82 -6.55 -23.27
N ARG A 577 37.25 -7.54 -22.56
CA ARG A 577 35.88 -7.47 -22.01
C ARG A 577 35.76 -6.39 -20.93
N ALA A 578 36.73 -6.27 -20.03
CA ALA A 578 36.75 -5.25 -18.99
C ALA A 578 36.83 -3.85 -19.59
N LEU A 579 37.76 -3.61 -20.53
CA LEU A 579 37.90 -2.32 -21.22
C LEU A 579 36.64 -1.94 -22.01
N ALA A 580 36.05 -2.89 -22.75
CA ALA A 580 34.79 -2.66 -23.47
C ALA A 580 33.62 -2.32 -22.53
N SER A 581 33.51 -3.01 -21.39
CA SER A 581 32.47 -2.76 -20.39
C SER A 581 32.68 -1.43 -19.64
N LEU A 582 33.94 -1.00 -19.48
CA LEU A 582 34.30 0.33 -18.96
C LEU A 582 33.89 1.44 -19.93
N ALA A 583 34.12 1.26 -21.24
CA ALA A 583 33.68 2.21 -22.26
C ALA A 583 32.15 2.33 -22.32
N GLU A 584 31.42 1.22 -22.18
CA GLU A 584 29.95 1.19 -22.06
C GLU A 584 29.47 1.93 -20.79
N ALA A 585 30.07 1.66 -19.62
CA ALA A 585 29.65 2.25 -18.35
C ALA A 585 29.87 3.77 -18.24
N TYR A 586 30.81 4.33 -19.01
CA TYR A 586 31.11 5.77 -19.05
C TYR A 586 30.60 6.49 -20.32
N ALA A 587 29.65 5.87 -21.05
CA ALA A 587 28.99 6.45 -22.21
C ALA A 587 28.45 7.87 -21.92
N GLY A 588 29.09 8.88 -22.53
CA GLY A 588 28.85 10.30 -22.23
C GLY A 588 30.14 11.14 -22.10
N ARG A 589 31.32 10.52 -21.90
CA ARG A 589 32.63 11.21 -21.93
C ARG A 589 33.44 10.83 -23.17
N THR A 590 33.18 11.52 -24.28
CA THR A 590 33.60 11.16 -25.64
C THR A 590 35.10 10.93 -25.83
N GLU A 591 35.97 11.85 -25.38
CA GLU A 591 37.42 11.75 -25.62
C GLU A 591 38.07 10.56 -24.91
N THR A 592 37.63 10.25 -23.68
CA THR A 592 38.15 9.11 -22.89
C THR A 592 37.70 7.76 -23.44
N ILE A 593 36.46 7.65 -23.94
CA ILE A 593 35.92 6.41 -24.53
C ILE A 593 36.76 5.98 -25.74
N ALA A 594 37.14 6.92 -26.60
CA ALA A 594 37.92 6.64 -27.81
C ALA A 594 39.29 6.00 -27.51
N GLN A 595 39.94 6.38 -26.40
CA GLN A 595 41.25 5.82 -26.01
C GLN A 595 41.10 4.38 -25.46
N ILE A 596 40.10 4.15 -24.60
CA ILE A 596 39.81 2.82 -24.03
C ILE A 596 39.49 1.82 -25.14
N LEU A 597 38.62 2.20 -26.09
CA LEU A 597 38.25 1.34 -27.21
C LEU A 597 39.40 1.12 -28.20
N LEU A 598 40.31 2.08 -28.39
CA LEU A 598 41.51 1.90 -29.22
C LEU A 598 42.52 0.92 -28.59
N HIS A 599 42.61 0.85 -27.27
CA HIS A 599 43.41 -0.19 -26.59
C HIS A 599 42.79 -1.58 -26.75
N ALA A 600 41.47 -1.70 -26.63
CA ALA A 600 40.77 -2.96 -26.92
C ALA A 600 40.87 -3.35 -28.42
N GLU A 601 40.82 -2.39 -29.35
CA GLU A 601 41.04 -2.57 -30.80
C GLU A 601 42.43 -3.17 -31.08
N ALA A 602 43.48 -2.70 -30.40
CA ALA A 602 44.82 -3.28 -30.49
C ALA A 602 44.87 -4.73 -29.99
N ILE A 603 44.19 -5.06 -28.87
CA ILE A 603 44.10 -6.45 -28.35
C ILE A 603 43.40 -7.37 -29.37
N SER A 604 42.37 -6.87 -30.06
CA SER A 604 41.63 -7.63 -31.08
C SER A 604 42.45 -8.02 -32.31
N SER A 605 43.65 -7.45 -32.50
CA SER A 605 44.55 -7.82 -33.60
C SER A 605 45.23 -9.19 -33.41
N ALA A 606 45.25 -9.74 -32.19
CA ALA A 606 45.87 -11.03 -31.89
C ALA A 606 44.99 -12.20 -32.40
N PRO A 607 45.50 -13.11 -33.26
CA PRO A 607 44.67 -14.03 -34.04
C PRO A 607 43.85 -15.03 -33.20
N GLU A 608 44.31 -15.36 -32.00
CA GLU A 608 43.66 -16.31 -31.07
C GLU A 608 42.37 -15.75 -30.44
N VAL A 609 42.35 -14.44 -30.14
CA VAL A 609 41.21 -13.74 -29.52
C VAL A 609 40.50 -12.79 -30.48
N ARG A 610 40.95 -12.72 -31.73
CA ARG A 610 40.47 -11.73 -32.73
C ARG A 610 38.95 -11.73 -32.90
N LEU A 611 38.35 -12.87 -33.24
CA LEU A 611 36.90 -12.96 -33.48
C LEU A 611 36.05 -12.55 -32.25
N PRO A 612 36.29 -13.07 -31.02
CA PRO A 612 35.52 -12.62 -29.85
C PRO A 612 35.80 -11.17 -29.43
N CYS A 613 37.04 -10.68 -29.51
CA CYS A 613 37.34 -9.29 -29.19
C CYS A 613 36.73 -8.31 -30.21
N GLN A 614 36.78 -8.61 -31.51
CA GLN A 614 36.14 -7.79 -32.54
C GLN A 614 34.61 -7.75 -32.38
N ALA A 615 33.95 -8.84 -31.96
CA ALA A 615 32.52 -8.84 -31.66
C ALA A 615 32.18 -7.97 -30.42
N ARG A 616 32.92 -8.12 -29.32
CA ARG A 616 32.74 -7.31 -28.10
C ARG A 616 32.99 -5.82 -28.34
N LEU A 617 33.93 -5.49 -29.24
CA LEU A 617 34.20 -4.14 -29.72
C LEU A 617 33.09 -3.56 -30.60
N ALA A 618 32.55 -4.34 -31.54
CA ALA A 618 31.42 -3.89 -32.38
C ALA A 618 30.23 -3.45 -31.52
N ARG A 619 29.94 -4.20 -30.45
CA ARG A 619 28.94 -3.87 -29.43
C ARG A 619 29.30 -2.60 -28.66
N ALA A 620 30.55 -2.45 -28.21
CA ALA A 620 30.98 -1.26 -27.48
C ALA A 620 30.99 0.02 -28.36
N TRP A 621 31.33 -0.09 -29.65
CA TRP A 621 31.20 1.02 -30.60
C TRP A 621 29.75 1.38 -30.90
N ALA A 622 28.86 0.40 -31.07
CA ALA A 622 27.45 0.67 -31.33
C ALA A 622 26.75 1.34 -30.14
N THR A 623 26.98 0.85 -28.93
CA THR A 623 26.46 1.44 -27.68
C THR A 623 27.05 2.82 -27.35
N THR A 624 28.30 3.10 -27.74
CA THR A 624 28.93 4.43 -27.56
C THR A 624 28.70 5.39 -28.73
N GLY A 625 28.09 4.93 -29.83
CA GLY A 625 27.63 5.75 -30.96
C GLY A 625 28.53 5.81 -32.21
N ASP A 626 29.67 5.10 -32.27
CA ASP A 626 30.48 4.97 -33.50
C ASP A 626 29.88 3.87 -34.40
N THR A 627 28.73 4.20 -34.98
CA THR A 627 27.95 3.28 -35.84
C THR A 627 28.74 2.83 -37.08
N ARG A 628 29.68 3.63 -37.57
CA ARG A 628 30.48 3.33 -38.76
C ARG A 628 31.54 2.25 -38.48
N ARG A 629 32.21 2.29 -37.32
CA ARG A 629 33.11 1.20 -36.91
C ARG A 629 32.34 -0.08 -36.61
N ALA A 630 31.22 0.04 -35.88
CA ALA A 630 30.41 -1.11 -35.51
C ALA A 630 29.88 -1.87 -36.75
N THR A 631 29.28 -1.18 -37.72
CA THR A 631 28.81 -1.78 -38.98
C THR A 631 29.94 -2.46 -39.76
N THR A 632 31.07 -1.76 -39.95
CA THR A 632 32.24 -2.33 -40.67
C THR A 632 32.76 -3.61 -40.02
N ALA A 633 32.89 -3.62 -38.69
CA ALA A 633 33.34 -4.81 -37.95
C ALA A 633 32.34 -5.98 -38.04
N LEU A 634 31.03 -5.70 -38.12
CA LEU A 634 30.00 -6.72 -38.24
C LEU A 634 29.95 -7.34 -39.63
N ASP A 635 30.08 -6.55 -40.70
CA ASP A 635 30.11 -7.10 -42.06
C ASP A 635 31.34 -8.00 -42.29
N ASP A 636 32.51 -7.64 -41.73
CA ASP A 636 33.70 -8.49 -41.71
C ASP A 636 33.51 -9.80 -40.91
N LEU A 637 32.90 -9.72 -39.72
CA LEU A 637 32.67 -10.89 -38.85
C LEU A 637 31.62 -11.87 -39.42
N LEU A 638 30.60 -11.35 -40.08
CA LEU A 638 29.44 -12.11 -40.55
C LEU A 638 29.60 -12.62 -41.99
N ALA A 639 30.78 -12.47 -42.59
CA ALA A 639 31.14 -13.08 -43.87
C ALA A 639 31.31 -14.61 -43.81
N ASP A 640 31.69 -15.16 -42.64
CA ASP A 640 31.67 -16.61 -42.36
C ASP A 640 31.26 -16.87 -40.89
N PRO A 641 29.96 -16.77 -40.56
CA PRO A 641 29.47 -16.87 -39.19
C PRO A 641 29.66 -18.28 -38.59
N SER A 642 29.98 -19.29 -39.42
CA SER A 642 30.22 -20.67 -38.96
C SER A 642 31.47 -20.82 -38.10
N ARG A 643 32.39 -19.84 -38.14
CA ARG A 643 33.65 -19.83 -37.37
C ARG A 643 33.60 -19.04 -36.07
N LEU A 644 32.50 -18.33 -35.81
CA LEU A 644 32.40 -17.45 -34.65
C LEU A 644 32.18 -18.28 -33.36
N PRO A 645 32.98 -18.05 -32.29
CA PRO A 645 32.67 -18.61 -30.98
C PRO A 645 31.28 -18.17 -30.51
N ALA A 646 30.57 -19.01 -29.76
CA ALA A 646 29.14 -18.79 -29.48
C ALA A 646 28.85 -17.45 -28.78
N GLN A 647 29.69 -17.01 -27.84
CA GLN A 647 29.52 -15.69 -27.21
C GLN A 647 29.73 -14.52 -28.20
N SER A 648 30.59 -14.70 -29.21
CA SER A 648 30.85 -13.71 -30.25
C SER A 648 29.64 -13.48 -31.14
N LEU A 649 28.81 -14.51 -31.36
CA LEU A 649 27.52 -14.37 -32.04
C LEU A 649 26.53 -13.56 -31.19
N VAL A 650 26.55 -13.71 -29.86
CA VAL A 650 25.72 -12.91 -28.93
C VAL A 650 26.17 -11.44 -28.91
N ASP A 651 27.47 -11.17 -28.81
CA ASP A 651 28.01 -9.80 -28.88
C ASP A 651 27.77 -9.14 -30.25
N ALA A 652 27.88 -9.90 -31.35
CA ALA A 652 27.56 -9.40 -32.70
C ALA A 652 26.05 -9.11 -32.86
N ALA A 653 25.18 -9.93 -32.29
CA ALA A 653 23.73 -9.69 -32.27
C ALA A 653 23.37 -8.46 -31.41
N HIS A 654 24.04 -8.26 -30.27
CA HIS A 654 23.92 -7.04 -29.46
C HIS A 654 24.32 -5.80 -30.27
N ALA A 655 25.41 -5.89 -31.03
CA ALA A 655 25.89 -4.78 -31.85
C ALA A 655 24.91 -4.45 -32.99
N LEU A 656 24.47 -5.44 -33.78
CA LEU A 656 23.47 -5.26 -34.84
C LEU A 656 22.16 -4.66 -34.31
N THR A 657 21.68 -5.13 -33.16
CA THR A 657 20.43 -4.64 -32.57
C THR A 657 20.55 -3.22 -32.04
N THR A 658 21.67 -2.84 -31.41
CA THR A 658 21.96 -1.44 -31.04
C THR A 658 22.13 -0.50 -32.24
N LEU A 659 22.28 -1.05 -33.45
CA LEU A 659 22.27 -0.31 -34.73
C LEU A 659 20.88 -0.33 -35.42
N GLY A 660 19.90 -1.01 -34.84
CA GLY A 660 18.54 -1.15 -35.37
C GLY A 660 18.31 -2.33 -36.32
N ASP A 661 19.32 -3.15 -36.62
CA ASP A 661 19.22 -4.27 -37.58
C ASP A 661 18.93 -5.61 -36.88
N ALA A 662 17.71 -5.72 -36.35
CA ALA A 662 17.24 -6.90 -35.64
C ALA A 662 17.09 -8.14 -36.56
N ASP A 663 16.72 -7.94 -37.83
CA ASP A 663 16.53 -9.02 -38.80
C ASP A 663 17.83 -9.77 -39.09
N ARG A 664 18.94 -9.05 -39.33
CA ARG A 664 20.26 -9.69 -39.46
C ARG A 664 20.66 -10.37 -38.16
N ALA A 665 20.41 -9.76 -37.00
CA ALA A 665 20.77 -10.34 -35.71
C ALA A 665 20.05 -11.67 -35.43
N LEU A 666 18.79 -11.80 -35.83
CA LEU A 666 18.02 -13.05 -35.69
C LEU A 666 18.49 -14.16 -36.62
N SER A 667 19.00 -13.81 -37.81
CA SER A 667 19.58 -14.82 -38.71
C SER A 667 20.76 -15.58 -38.05
N LEU A 668 21.46 -14.93 -37.11
CA LEU A 668 22.58 -15.52 -36.37
C LEU A 668 22.15 -16.55 -35.31
N ALA A 669 20.86 -16.56 -34.92
CA ALA A 669 20.35 -17.56 -33.99
C ALA A 669 20.14 -18.94 -34.65
N ILE A 670 19.99 -18.99 -35.98
CA ILE A 670 19.61 -20.19 -36.71
C ILE A 670 20.77 -21.21 -36.69
N GLY A 671 20.68 -22.18 -35.77
CA GLY A 671 21.69 -23.24 -35.58
C GLY A 671 22.80 -22.89 -34.58
N ALA A 672 22.78 -21.71 -33.96
CA ALA A 672 23.76 -21.32 -32.94
C ALA A 672 23.53 -22.06 -31.61
N ARG A 673 24.61 -22.47 -30.92
CA ARG A 673 24.49 -23.11 -29.60
C ARG A 673 23.84 -22.20 -28.55
N HIS A 674 24.04 -20.90 -28.66
CA HIS A 674 23.47 -19.88 -27.75
C HIS A 674 22.36 -19.10 -28.47
N ALA A 675 21.58 -19.78 -29.34
CA ALA A 675 20.43 -19.19 -30.02
C ALA A 675 19.46 -18.50 -29.05
N SER A 676 19.29 -19.06 -27.85
CA SER A 676 18.50 -18.45 -26.77
C SER A 676 19.02 -17.05 -26.40
N GLU A 677 20.33 -16.88 -26.17
CA GLU A 677 20.92 -15.58 -25.81
C GLU A 677 20.88 -14.56 -26.96
N ILE A 678 20.92 -15.03 -28.21
CA ILE A 678 20.78 -14.17 -29.40
C ILE A 678 19.34 -13.69 -29.56
N ILE A 679 18.37 -14.60 -29.50
CA ILE A 679 16.93 -14.27 -29.58
C ILE A 679 16.53 -13.41 -28.38
N ALA A 680 17.08 -13.69 -27.20
CA ALA A 680 16.98 -12.85 -26.00
C ALA A 680 17.47 -11.43 -26.29
N THR A 681 18.72 -11.29 -26.71
CA THR A 681 19.36 -10.03 -27.06
C THR A 681 18.52 -9.19 -28.02
N VAL A 682 18.00 -9.82 -29.08
CA VAL A 682 17.14 -9.13 -30.06
C VAL A 682 15.80 -8.73 -29.45
N ALA A 683 15.14 -9.62 -28.71
CA ALA A 683 13.88 -9.33 -28.03
C ALA A 683 14.02 -8.11 -27.10
N LEU A 684 15.02 -8.13 -26.22
CA LEU A 684 15.27 -7.06 -25.25
C LEU A 684 15.59 -5.71 -25.92
N HIS A 685 16.24 -5.71 -27.09
CA HIS A 685 16.57 -4.48 -27.79
C HIS A 685 15.42 -3.97 -28.68
N LEU A 686 14.68 -4.86 -29.36
CA LEU A 686 13.45 -4.51 -30.07
C LEU A 686 12.44 -3.88 -29.09
N ALA A 687 12.32 -4.45 -27.89
CA ALA A 687 11.55 -3.88 -26.79
C ALA A 687 11.98 -2.43 -26.48
N LYS A 688 13.27 -2.18 -26.22
CA LYS A 688 13.80 -0.80 -26.00
C LYS A 688 13.50 0.17 -27.13
N SER A 689 13.51 -0.31 -28.37
CA SER A 689 13.20 0.48 -29.57
C SER A 689 11.70 0.68 -29.84
N GLY A 690 10.83 -0.02 -29.12
CA GLY A 690 9.37 0.07 -29.23
C GLY A 690 8.67 -1.00 -30.08
N ASP A 691 9.39 -1.94 -30.70
CA ASP A 691 8.80 -3.07 -31.44
C ASP A 691 8.45 -4.22 -30.49
N SER A 692 7.42 -3.96 -29.68
CA SER A 692 6.92 -4.80 -28.61
C SER A 692 6.49 -6.20 -29.06
N SER A 693 5.61 -6.26 -30.06
CA SER A 693 5.01 -7.49 -30.56
C SER A 693 6.08 -8.45 -31.05
N ARG A 694 7.05 -7.95 -31.83
CA ARG A 694 8.11 -8.77 -32.39
C ARG A 694 9.10 -9.21 -31.32
N ALA A 695 9.47 -8.31 -30.39
CA ALA A 695 10.25 -8.66 -29.21
C ALA A 695 9.64 -9.84 -28.43
N LEU A 696 8.32 -9.90 -28.33
CA LEU A 696 7.62 -10.90 -27.53
C LEU A 696 7.29 -12.21 -28.24
N GLU A 697 7.08 -12.20 -29.55
CA GLU A 697 7.09 -13.45 -30.33
C GLU A 697 8.46 -14.14 -30.18
N LEU A 698 9.54 -13.35 -30.26
CA LEU A 698 10.91 -13.81 -30.07
C LEU A 698 11.16 -14.31 -28.64
N ALA A 699 10.81 -13.52 -27.62
CA ALA A 699 10.92 -13.92 -26.21
C ALA A 699 10.20 -15.25 -25.92
N ARG A 700 8.98 -15.44 -26.44
CA ARG A 700 8.21 -16.69 -26.29
C ARG A 700 8.83 -17.86 -27.06
N SER A 701 9.47 -17.61 -28.21
CA SER A 701 10.10 -18.64 -29.05
C SER A 701 11.36 -19.28 -28.44
N LEU A 702 11.91 -18.69 -27.37
CA LEU A 702 13.06 -19.23 -26.64
C LEU A 702 12.78 -20.65 -26.14
N PRO A 703 13.69 -21.63 -26.34
CA PRO A 703 13.46 -23.02 -25.96
C PRO A 703 13.69 -23.30 -24.47
N ASP A 704 14.71 -22.65 -23.89
CA ASP A 704 15.02 -22.69 -22.46
C ASP A 704 13.89 -22.03 -21.67
N ALA A 705 13.37 -22.68 -20.62
CA ALA A 705 12.24 -22.16 -19.86
C ALA A 705 12.62 -21.02 -18.91
N GLU A 706 13.79 -21.06 -18.29
CA GLU A 706 14.23 -20.04 -17.33
C GLU A 706 14.72 -18.79 -18.09
N MET A 707 15.44 -18.97 -19.21
CA MET A 707 15.77 -17.85 -20.09
C MET A 707 14.57 -17.32 -20.87
N ARG A 708 13.59 -18.18 -21.25
CA ARG A 708 12.29 -17.70 -21.76
C ARG A 708 11.62 -16.86 -20.70
N GLU A 709 11.45 -17.36 -19.48
CA GLU A 709 10.77 -16.63 -18.40
C GLU A 709 11.54 -15.37 -17.99
N TRP A 710 12.87 -15.33 -18.09
CA TRP A 710 13.64 -14.09 -17.90
C TRP A 710 13.47 -13.09 -19.04
N VAL A 711 13.54 -13.49 -20.32
CA VAL A 711 13.37 -12.55 -21.45
C VAL A 711 11.90 -12.19 -21.63
N VAL A 712 10.97 -13.08 -21.30
CA VAL A 712 9.59 -12.72 -21.05
C VAL A 712 9.56 -11.70 -19.93
N ALA A 713 10.16 -11.94 -18.75
CA ALA A 713 10.21 -10.99 -17.63
C ALA A 713 10.95 -9.67 -17.92
N GLU A 714 11.82 -9.63 -18.92
CA GLU A 714 12.71 -8.50 -19.28
C GLU A 714 12.37 -7.92 -20.67
N THR A 715 11.34 -8.46 -21.33
CA THR A 715 10.38 -7.75 -22.21
C THR A 715 9.04 -7.47 -21.49
N ALA A 716 8.87 -7.98 -20.25
CA ALA A 716 7.81 -7.70 -19.28
C ALA A 716 8.27 -6.80 -18.12
N ARG A 717 9.51 -6.32 -18.12
CA ARG A 717 10.15 -5.14 -17.45
C ARG A 717 10.48 -3.69 -18.24
N GLU A 718 11.45 -2.92 -20.22
CA GLU A 718 11.86 -1.68 -21.08
C GLU A 718 10.98 -1.16 -22.27
N LEU A 719 9.65 -1.31 -22.28
CA LEU A 719 8.78 -1.03 -23.44
C LEU A 719 7.85 0.19 -23.32
N ALA A 720 7.94 0.96 -22.24
CA ALA A 720 7.19 2.20 -22.04
C ALA A 720 7.77 3.37 -22.84
N LEU A 721 8.90 3.17 -23.52
CA LEU A 721 9.27 3.96 -24.70
C LEU A 721 8.16 3.97 -25.77
N ALA A 722 7.30 2.95 -25.81
CA ALA A 722 6.17 2.83 -26.75
C ALA A 722 4.78 2.70 -26.07
N GLY A 723 4.52 1.63 -25.32
CA GLY A 723 3.15 1.09 -25.15
C GLY A 723 2.41 1.34 -23.83
N ASP A 724 1.76 0.28 -23.37
CA ASP A 724 0.55 0.12 -22.57
C ASP A 724 0.63 -0.88 -21.38
N LEU A 725 0.90 -0.40 -20.14
CA LEU A 725 1.46 -1.01 -18.87
C LEU A 725 0.80 -2.26 -18.27
N GLN A 726 0.40 -3.14 -19.15
CA GLN A 726 -0.77 -3.97 -18.95
C GLN A 726 -0.90 -4.97 -20.10
N ARG A 727 -0.33 -4.67 -21.28
CA ARG A 727 -0.01 -5.70 -22.25
C ARG A 727 1.14 -6.54 -21.70
N ALA A 728 2.02 -6.04 -20.82
CA ALA A 728 2.75 -6.83 -19.83
C ALA A 728 1.99 -6.99 -18.54
N LEU A 729 0.80 -7.53 -18.73
CA LEU A 729 0.10 -8.24 -17.70
C LEU A 729 -0.62 -9.48 -18.30
N SER A 730 -0.09 -10.28 -19.26
CA SER A 730 -0.66 -11.61 -19.77
C SER A 730 0.24 -12.93 -19.72
N LEU A 731 0.51 -13.58 -18.55
CA LEU A 731 1.63 -14.51 -18.16
C LEU A 731 2.06 -14.47 -16.63
N ILE A 732 3.25 -13.99 -16.19
CA ILE A 732 3.84 -13.86 -14.79
C ILE A 732 2.95 -14.07 -13.53
N ARG A 733 1.88 -13.29 -13.26
CA ARG A 733 1.04 -13.49 -12.06
C ARG A 733 0.48 -14.90 -12.19
N PRO A 734 0.53 -15.78 -11.19
CA PRO A 734 -0.18 -17.04 -11.28
C PRO A 734 -1.70 -16.82 -11.41
N ALA A 735 -2.43 -17.83 -11.87
CA ALA A 735 -3.89 -17.81 -11.84
C ALA A 735 -4.37 -18.09 -10.41
N ASP A 736 -5.09 -17.14 -9.80
CA ASP A 736 -5.68 -17.33 -8.47
C ASP A 736 -6.77 -18.42 -8.50
N SER A 737 -6.72 -19.36 -7.55
CA SER A 737 -7.63 -20.51 -7.50
C SER A 737 -9.05 -20.13 -7.08
N ALA A 738 -9.94 -19.95 -8.05
CA ALA A 738 -11.38 -19.79 -7.83
C ALA A 738 -12.18 -21.11 -7.86
N ASP A 739 -11.56 -22.22 -8.28
CA ASP A 739 -12.13 -23.57 -8.29
C ASP A 739 -11.43 -24.49 -7.26
N SER A 740 -12.04 -24.62 -6.08
CA SER A 740 -11.83 -25.74 -5.17
C SER A 740 -13.07 -25.98 -4.30
N ARG A 741 -13.96 -26.83 -4.82
CA ARG A 741 -14.96 -27.58 -4.05
C ARG A 741 -14.43 -28.96 -3.70
#